data_AF-A0A2P2I624-F1
#
_entry.id   AF-A0A2P2I624-F1
#
_cell.length_a   1.000
_cell.length_b   1.000
_cell.length_c   1.000
_cell.angle_alpha   90.00
_cell.angle_beta   90.00
_cell.angle_gamma   90.00
#
_symmetry.space_group_name_H-M   'P 1'
#
loop_
_entity.id
_entity.type
_entity.pdbx_description
1 polymer ?
#
loop_
_entity_poly.entity_id
_entity_poly.type
_entity_poly.pdbx_seq_one_letter_code
_entity_poly.pdbx_strand_id
1 'polypeptide(L)'
;MNTIETSKSNQMDHDTTSESSTVNTDENDDNLSLRPMSSLSSCKGAFGVTAAPPTQAGGRERLLSSSANEEATQDFLHAQRINPQDKTEYDSNAAGKQCFASTGLKRRSGMNNKTKRFVELTEEEKEKVESLVESHCNKIFSLKSPNKNNSSKHDSALFVLPPAETLLTGPEWKVERLQQHKRHLNQVKGEAERGEDMEHWTGHTFTVNPAVLVFNTVKEEANPEFISQAFLKFYEVLCQFPIVPRGELKFNSVHLCEAPGAFIVALNHYLKLHRPHAKWSWIGNTLHPHYEGSKASECISDDRIILHTLQNWAFGADGTGNITLRCCLEQIKERCQALGDDINLVTADGSIDCQSNPGEQESTTSRLHYCEVLAGLEILARGGNMVVKMFTFFESSSISLLYLLCCVFDEVHVVKPITSKLGNSEVYVVNLGYQGQGPIRRHLDRLLTAYCLNAECNAIFSQSQIPLEFQNSITKCGKYFMEHQVNAIQRNARLYKDPQGLEYASCDHLQQLVLDEFLKKNPIKFIDSSQRILDTDAKWDINVHPNFSKHKKWTACYARNGQEKKLQYLNDRLCELVDQYANRKNQRYLFYYGVDVILDGMKITKGKPFEFIGTSRFCFEKILTMYITYIESKQEILTSSEVLNVPENNEDTVLFLRDDGSDSINGQNILEQNRDTEDLIKSIKVDYPNCNFLLQSYPSYSSPPTSSCKGLEELYRIISSNAVSDGATIYLVNIPLLSRLQNSLFVVLSSCFETVELEQNLDHQIHTGILCPPVLKLKSLDASKVQDVVELLRDVGWSLEAAEKKGVMELMDALSLIRSVSHQVVCRYNAEMMLVWSSAVDAEVRDLKRHM
;
A
#
# COMPACT_ATOMS: atom_id res chain seq x y z
N MET A 1 3.19 -2.21 60.23
CA MET A 1 2.45 -2.53 61.48
C MET A 1 1.78 -3.87 61.27
N ASN A 2 1.88 -4.76 62.26
CA ASN A 2 1.10 -5.98 62.52
C ASN A 2 0.87 -6.94 61.32
N THR A 3 1.45 -8.15 61.29
CA THR A 3 1.06 -9.37 62.07
C THR A 3 -0.38 -9.85 61.76
N ILE A 4 -0.72 -11.14 61.76
CA ILE A 4 -0.12 -12.34 62.40
C ILE A 4 -0.46 -13.59 61.52
N GLU A 5 0.43 -14.58 61.31
CA GLU A 5 0.42 -15.95 61.91
C GLU A 5 -0.85 -16.81 61.65
N THR A 6 -0.88 -18.16 61.60
CA THR A 6 0.07 -19.31 61.67
C THR A 6 -0.70 -20.56 61.18
N SER A 7 -0.23 -21.41 60.26
CA SER A 7 0.77 -22.51 60.37
C SER A 7 0.24 -23.87 60.89
N LYS A 8 0.71 -24.97 60.25
CA LYS A 8 0.92 -26.33 60.83
C LYS A 8 -0.34 -27.17 61.14
N SER A 9 -0.33 -28.53 61.13
CA SER A 9 0.74 -29.52 60.84
C SER A 9 0.21 -30.96 60.74
N ASN A 10 0.95 -31.86 60.07
CA ASN A 10 1.09 -33.31 60.36
C ASN A 10 -0.15 -34.21 60.13
N GLN A 11 -0.07 -35.55 59.95
CA GLN A 11 1.04 -36.53 59.82
C GLN A 11 0.51 -37.85 59.18
N MET A 12 1.38 -38.62 58.50
CA MET A 12 1.38 -40.10 58.41
C MET A 12 0.18 -40.84 57.75
N ASP A 13 0.30 -42.06 57.19
CA ASP A 13 1.44 -42.84 56.67
C ASP A 13 0.91 -43.96 55.74
N HIS A 14 1.79 -44.47 54.86
CA HIS A 14 1.98 -45.89 54.42
C HIS A 14 2.27 -46.09 52.92
N ASP A 15 3.44 -46.70 52.65
CA ASP A 15 3.74 -47.79 51.69
C ASP A 15 3.36 -47.68 50.18
N THR A 16 4.17 -48.15 49.22
CA THR A 16 5.33 -49.08 49.30
C THR A 16 6.39 -48.85 48.18
N THR A 17 7.58 -49.44 48.38
CA THR A 17 8.66 -49.85 47.44
C THR A 17 8.26 -50.12 45.96
N SER A 18 9.10 -50.02 44.91
CA SER A 18 10.55 -49.66 44.69
C SER A 18 10.80 -49.63 43.13
N GLU A 19 11.98 -49.57 42.47
CA GLU A 19 13.42 -49.76 42.76
C GLU A 19 14.37 -48.84 41.95
N SER A 20 15.63 -48.76 42.41
CA SER A 20 16.96 -48.70 41.73
C SER A 20 17.06 -48.34 40.21
N SER A 21 17.86 -47.33 39.82
CA SER A 21 19.35 -47.33 39.58
C SER A 21 19.70 -47.50 38.07
N THR A 22 20.79 -47.00 37.45
CA THR A 22 22.14 -46.45 37.80
C THR A 22 22.56 -45.35 36.77
N VAL A 23 23.69 -44.59 36.78
CA VAL A 23 24.67 -44.03 37.75
C VAL A 23 25.53 -42.94 37.04
N ASN A 24 25.64 -41.73 37.61
CA ASN A 24 26.74 -40.71 37.52
C ASN A 24 27.20 -40.16 36.12
N THR A 25 28.01 -39.09 35.96
CA THR A 25 28.84 -38.24 36.88
C THR A 25 29.06 -36.83 36.26
N ASP A 26 29.10 -35.77 37.10
CA ASP A 26 30.16 -34.75 37.31
C ASP A 26 30.93 -34.13 36.10
N GLU A 27 31.43 -32.87 36.09
CA GLU A 27 31.26 -31.66 36.94
C GLU A 27 31.85 -30.41 36.23
N ASN A 28 31.42 -29.21 36.65
CA ASN A 28 32.12 -27.89 36.78
C ASN A 28 32.93 -27.20 35.65
N ASP A 29 32.66 -25.88 35.54
CA ASP A 29 33.48 -24.67 35.25
C ASP A 29 35.03 -24.83 35.03
N ASP A 30 35.77 -23.97 34.29
CA ASP A 30 35.84 -22.51 34.51
C ASP A 30 36.68 -21.71 33.45
N ASN A 31 36.37 -20.40 33.32
CA ASN A 31 37.14 -19.18 32.93
C ASN A 31 38.29 -19.05 31.85
N LEU A 32 38.22 -17.90 31.15
CA LEU A 32 39.30 -16.93 30.74
C LEU A 32 40.33 -17.13 29.57
N SER A 33 40.18 -16.25 28.56
CA SER A 33 41.18 -15.26 28.05
C SER A 33 41.98 -15.42 26.70
N LEU A 34 41.87 -14.36 25.88
CA LEU A 34 42.87 -13.65 25.02
C LEU A 34 43.93 -14.37 24.13
N ARG A 35 43.78 -14.17 22.79
CA ARG A 35 44.74 -13.81 21.67
C ARG A 35 46.28 -14.02 21.85
N PRO A 36 47.12 -14.24 20.79
CA PRO A 36 46.96 -13.81 19.36
C PRO A 36 47.62 -14.69 18.24
N MET A 37 47.74 -14.12 17.01
CA MET A 37 48.81 -14.31 15.97
C MET A 37 48.79 -15.44 14.88
N SER A 38 48.49 -14.99 13.64
CA SER A 38 49.23 -15.18 12.36
C SER A 38 49.55 -16.56 11.73
N SER A 39 49.00 -16.82 10.53
CA SER A 39 49.72 -16.89 9.21
C SER A 39 48.92 -17.69 8.14
N LEU A 40 49.31 -17.80 6.86
CA LEU A 40 49.43 -16.82 5.76
C LEU A 40 49.77 -17.58 4.45
N SER A 41 48.81 -17.78 3.54
CA SER A 41 49.01 -18.18 2.11
C SER A 41 47.66 -18.07 1.36
N SER A 42 47.45 -17.11 0.43
CA SER A 42 47.83 -17.11 -1.01
C SER A 42 47.18 -18.25 -1.82
N CYS A 43 46.41 -18.03 -2.90
CA CYS A 43 46.38 -16.92 -3.88
C CYS A 43 44.91 -16.42 -4.13
N LYS A 44 44.63 -15.13 -4.30
CA LYS A 44 44.88 -14.26 -5.49
C LYS A 44 44.24 -14.77 -6.80
N GLY A 45 43.09 -14.19 -7.13
CA GLY A 45 42.47 -14.11 -8.46
C GLY A 45 41.43 -12.98 -8.42
N ALA A 46 41.46 -12.05 -9.38
CA ALA A 46 40.67 -10.82 -9.30
C ALA A 46 39.98 -10.50 -10.64
N PHE A 47 38.71 -10.11 -10.57
CA PHE A 47 37.99 -9.44 -11.65
C PHE A 47 37.14 -8.32 -11.05
N GLY A 48 37.35 -7.09 -11.53
CA GLY A 48 36.41 -5.99 -11.38
C GLY A 48 35.74 -5.72 -12.72
N VAL A 49 34.51 -5.21 -12.70
CA VAL A 49 33.78 -4.83 -13.92
C VAL A 49 33.68 -3.31 -13.98
N THR A 50 34.47 -2.69 -14.84
CA THR A 50 34.38 -1.27 -15.17
C THR A 50 33.36 -1.07 -16.29
N ALA A 51 32.39 -0.17 -16.09
CA ALA A 51 31.51 0.27 -17.17
C ALA A 51 32.29 1.04 -18.24
N ALA A 52 31.85 0.92 -19.51
CA ALA A 52 32.43 1.63 -20.65
C ALA A 52 31.33 2.34 -21.47
N PRO A 53 31.59 3.53 -22.03
CA PRO A 53 30.62 4.30 -22.81
C PRO A 53 30.49 3.81 -24.27
N PRO A 54 29.42 4.20 -24.99
CA PRO A 54 29.11 3.65 -26.31
C PRO A 54 30.02 4.19 -27.43
N THR A 55 30.23 3.37 -28.46
CA THR A 55 30.90 3.73 -29.72
C THR A 55 30.04 3.40 -30.93
N GLN A 56 30.11 4.26 -31.95
CA GLN A 56 29.42 4.08 -33.23
C GLN A 56 30.26 3.26 -34.24
N ALA A 57 29.56 2.74 -35.26
CA ALA A 57 29.96 2.52 -36.66
C ALA A 57 30.04 1.05 -37.14
N GLY A 58 29.78 0.87 -38.45
CA GLY A 58 30.03 -0.37 -39.19
C GLY A 58 28.78 -1.18 -39.52
N GLY A 59 28.02 -0.77 -40.55
CA GLY A 59 26.90 -1.56 -41.06
C GLY A 59 27.35 -2.75 -41.92
N ARG A 60 26.48 -3.77 -42.03
CA ARG A 60 26.59 -4.82 -43.06
C ARG A 60 25.20 -5.36 -43.39
N GLU A 61 24.73 -5.08 -44.59
CA GLU A 61 23.45 -5.58 -45.07
C GLU A 61 23.48 -7.10 -45.26
N ARG A 62 22.40 -7.78 -44.85
CA ARG A 62 22.02 -9.09 -45.38
C ARG A 62 20.54 -9.05 -45.76
N LEU A 63 20.29 -8.82 -47.04
CA LEU A 63 19.00 -9.06 -47.65
C LEU A 63 18.70 -10.57 -47.64
N LEU A 64 17.73 -10.98 -46.82
CA LEU A 64 16.92 -12.18 -47.08
C LEU A 64 15.46 -11.84 -46.82
N SER A 65 14.60 -12.30 -47.72
CA SER A 65 13.20 -11.91 -47.81
C SER A 65 12.26 -13.05 -47.42
N SER A 66 11.33 -12.79 -46.51
CA SER A 66 10.15 -13.64 -46.28
C SER A 66 8.96 -12.78 -45.86
N SER A 67 8.14 -12.38 -46.83
CA SER A 67 6.94 -11.57 -46.62
C SER A 67 5.77 -12.42 -46.13
N ALA A 68 5.69 -12.65 -44.81
CA ALA A 68 4.52 -13.19 -44.12
C ALA A 68 4.64 -12.91 -42.60
N ASN A 69 4.00 -11.83 -42.11
CA ASN A 69 3.54 -11.68 -40.70
C ASN A 69 2.90 -10.31 -40.35
N GLU A 70 2.88 -9.31 -41.24
CA GLU A 70 2.35 -7.97 -40.88
C GLU A 70 0.82 -7.91 -40.69
N GLU A 71 0.05 -8.90 -41.16
CA GLU A 71 -1.42 -8.93 -40.97
C GLU A 71 -1.83 -9.27 -39.52
N ALA A 72 -1.10 -10.15 -38.83
CA ALA A 72 -1.47 -10.65 -37.50
C ALA A 72 -1.45 -9.58 -36.40
N THR A 73 -0.77 -8.44 -36.60
CA THR A 73 -0.63 -7.38 -35.59
C THR A 73 -1.50 -6.15 -35.87
N GLN A 74 -2.15 -6.05 -37.03
CA GLN A 74 -2.99 -4.89 -37.39
C GLN A 74 -4.45 -5.03 -36.92
N ASP A 75 -5.04 -6.22 -36.95
CA ASP A 75 -6.46 -6.42 -36.60
C ASP A 75 -6.78 -6.07 -35.14
N PHE A 76 -5.83 -6.25 -34.22
CA PHE A 76 -6.01 -5.82 -32.82
C PHE A 76 -6.00 -4.29 -32.65
N LEU A 77 -5.30 -3.56 -33.53
CA LEU A 77 -5.24 -2.10 -33.51
C LEU A 77 -6.40 -1.44 -34.26
N HIS A 78 -6.98 -2.12 -35.25
CA HIS A 78 -8.08 -1.56 -36.04
C HIS A 78 -9.42 -1.49 -35.28
N ALA A 79 -9.55 -2.23 -34.17
CA ALA A 79 -10.73 -2.21 -33.29
C ALA A 79 -10.89 -0.94 -32.42
N GLN A 80 -9.92 -0.01 -32.41
CA GLN A 80 -9.96 1.21 -31.58
C GLN A 80 -9.69 2.52 -32.34
N ARG A 81 -10.35 2.74 -33.49
CA ARG A 81 -10.58 4.09 -34.05
C ARG A 81 -11.96 4.17 -34.73
N ILE A 82 -12.68 5.26 -34.45
CA ILE A 82 -14.09 5.45 -34.84
C ILE A 82 -14.17 6.11 -36.21
N ASN A 83 -15.07 5.62 -37.08
CA ASN A 83 -15.53 6.37 -38.26
C ASN A 83 -17.06 6.62 -38.17
N PRO A 84 -17.53 7.86 -37.97
CA PRO A 84 -18.93 8.16 -37.69
C PRO A 84 -19.75 8.38 -38.98
N GLN A 85 -19.98 7.31 -39.75
CA GLN A 85 -20.82 7.33 -40.95
C GLN A 85 -21.78 6.13 -41.00
N ASP A 86 -22.89 6.22 -40.25
CA ASP A 86 -24.17 5.55 -40.57
C ASP A 86 -25.29 6.00 -39.60
N LYS A 87 -25.81 7.22 -39.80
CA LYS A 87 -27.06 7.72 -39.18
C LYS A 87 -27.79 8.74 -40.06
N THR A 88 -28.43 8.22 -41.10
CA THR A 88 -29.68 8.75 -41.69
C THR A 88 -30.74 7.67 -41.47
N GLU A 89 -32.02 7.93 -41.23
CA GLU A 89 -32.86 9.15 -41.36
C GLU A 89 -33.43 9.54 -39.97
N TYR A 90 -34.04 10.70 -39.67
CA TYR A 90 -35.14 11.40 -40.35
C TYR A 90 -35.26 12.86 -39.82
N ASP A 91 -35.59 13.83 -40.70
CA ASP A 91 -36.12 15.21 -40.46
C ASP A 91 -35.54 16.18 -39.39
N SER A 92 -35.50 17.51 -39.61
CA SER A 92 -35.57 18.35 -40.83
C SER A 92 -35.13 19.80 -40.53
N ASN A 93 -34.92 20.61 -41.58
CA ASN A 93 -34.82 22.10 -41.60
C ASN A 93 -33.56 22.81 -41.05
N ALA A 94 -32.66 23.15 -41.99
CA ALA A 94 -32.06 24.48 -42.30
C ALA A 94 -32.30 25.70 -41.36
N ALA A 95 -31.43 26.72 -41.26
CA ALA A 95 -30.06 27.05 -41.73
C ALA A 95 -29.63 28.38 -41.02
N GLY A 96 -28.39 28.92 -41.03
CA GLY A 96 -27.10 28.58 -41.64
C GLY A 96 -26.09 29.76 -41.47
N LYS A 97 -24.98 29.74 -42.23
CA LYS A 97 -23.94 30.80 -42.40
C LYS A 97 -22.95 31.17 -41.24
N GLN A 98 -21.70 30.78 -41.49
CA GLN A 98 -20.45 31.60 -41.49
C GLN A 98 -19.90 32.23 -40.19
N CYS A 99 -18.55 32.29 -40.16
CA CYS A 99 -17.73 32.84 -39.08
C CYS A 99 -17.71 34.37 -39.03
N PHE A 100 -17.52 34.93 -37.83
CA PHE A 100 -16.68 36.10 -37.60
C PHE A 100 -16.01 36.02 -36.22
N ALA A 101 -14.99 36.82 -35.97
CA ALA A 101 -14.10 36.69 -34.83
C ALA A 101 -14.38 37.70 -33.69
N SER A 102 -13.76 37.43 -32.53
CA SER A 102 -13.53 38.32 -31.37
C SER A 102 -14.65 38.53 -30.34
N THR A 103 -14.21 38.85 -29.11
CA THR A 103 -14.94 39.29 -27.90
C THR A 103 -15.73 38.24 -27.08
N GLY A 104 -15.59 38.34 -25.75
CA GLY A 104 -16.55 37.85 -24.76
C GLY A 104 -16.49 36.37 -24.33
N LEU A 105 -15.74 36.06 -23.25
CA LEU A 105 -16.02 34.84 -22.50
C LEU A 105 -17.42 34.91 -21.87
N LYS A 106 -18.30 33.96 -22.21
CA LYS A 106 -19.49 33.63 -21.40
C LYS A 106 -19.34 32.22 -20.84
N ARG A 107 -19.26 32.10 -19.51
CA ARG A 107 -19.32 30.83 -18.79
C ARG A 107 -20.61 30.09 -19.17
N ARG A 108 -20.52 28.84 -19.66
CA ARG A 108 -21.68 27.96 -19.86
C ARG A 108 -22.07 27.32 -18.53
N SER A 109 -23.06 27.89 -17.84
CA SER A 109 -23.72 27.24 -16.70
C SER A 109 -24.50 26.02 -17.16
N GLY A 110 -24.15 24.82 -16.68
CA GLY A 110 -24.66 23.55 -17.20
C GLY A 110 -24.87 22.46 -16.13
N MET A 111 -25.28 22.83 -14.92
CA MET A 111 -25.67 21.90 -13.86
C MET A 111 -27.04 22.26 -13.29
N ASN A 112 -27.76 21.27 -12.74
CA ASN A 112 -29.17 21.38 -12.38
C ASN A 112 -29.43 22.42 -11.29
N ASN A 113 -30.05 23.54 -11.65
CA ASN A 113 -30.52 24.56 -10.72
C ASN A 113 -31.71 24.05 -9.87
N LYS A 114 -31.41 23.38 -8.75
CA LYS A 114 -32.15 23.67 -7.52
C LYS A 114 -31.62 24.99 -7.00
N THR A 115 -32.39 26.06 -7.12
CA THR A 115 -31.98 27.41 -6.73
C THR A 115 -31.77 27.49 -5.21
N LYS A 116 -30.52 27.26 -4.78
CA LYS A 116 -30.05 27.58 -3.43
C LYS A 116 -30.25 29.09 -3.27
N ARG A 117 -31.20 29.51 -2.43
CA ARG A 117 -31.27 30.92 -2.00
C ARG A 117 -30.03 31.16 -1.15
N PHE A 118 -29.04 31.84 -1.72
CA PHE A 118 -28.00 32.47 -0.92
C PHE A 118 -28.68 33.43 0.04
N VAL A 119 -28.30 33.39 1.31
CA VAL A 119 -28.70 34.41 2.27
C VAL A 119 -27.85 35.64 1.95
N GLU A 120 -28.49 36.76 1.65
CA GLU A 120 -27.80 38.03 1.44
C GLU A 120 -27.29 38.54 2.79
N LEU A 121 -26.00 38.26 3.06
CA LEU A 121 -25.28 38.79 4.22
C LEU A 121 -25.18 40.31 4.11
N THR A 122 -25.39 41.00 5.24
CA THR A 122 -25.08 42.43 5.39
C THR A 122 -23.57 42.66 5.34
N GLU A 123 -23.12 43.89 5.04
CA GLU A 123 -21.68 44.18 4.99
C GLU A 123 -20.98 43.92 6.34
N GLU A 124 -21.64 44.21 7.48
CA GLU A 124 -21.10 43.92 8.82
C GLU A 124 -20.93 42.41 9.08
N GLU A 125 -21.74 41.56 8.44
CA GLU A 125 -21.61 40.10 8.49
C GLU A 125 -20.49 39.60 7.57
N LYS A 126 -20.30 40.23 6.40
CA LYS A 126 -19.17 39.95 5.51
C LYS A 126 -17.83 40.31 6.14
N GLU A 127 -17.69 41.51 6.71
CA GLU A 127 -16.47 41.94 7.42
C GLU A 127 -16.10 40.96 8.54
N LYS A 128 -17.08 40.45 9.29
CA LYS A 128 -16.87 39.41 10.30
C LYS A 128 -16.37 38.10 9.68
N VAL A 129 -16.94 37.66 8.56
CA VAL A 129 -16.51 36.44 7.86
C VAL A 129 -15.11 36.60 7.26
N GLU A 130 -14.80 37.74 6.64
CA GLU A 130 -13.47 38.07 6.11
C GLU A 130 -12.39 38.02 7.20
N SER A 131 -12.69 38.49 8.41
CA SER A 131 -11.76 38.42 9.55
C SER A 131 -11.33 37.00 9.94
N LEU A 132 -12.13 35.98 9.59
CA LEU A 132 -11.81 34.57 9.88
C LEU A 132 -10.81 33.97 8.88
N VAL A 133 -10.68 34.54 7.67
CA VAL A 133 -9.94 33.94 6.55
C VAL A 133 -8.47 33.72 6.90
N GLU A 134 -7.79 34.71 7.49
CA GLU A 134 -6.37 34.58 7.87
C GLU A 134 -6.18 33.54 8.99
N SER A 135 -7.13 33.41 9.92
CA SER A 135 -7.08 32.38 10.98
C SER A 135 -7.18 30.95 10.42
N HIS A 136 -7.85 30.78 9.28
CA HIS A 136 -7.92 29.52 8.55
C HIS A 136 -6.70 29.31 7.65
N CYS A 137 -6.25 30.34 6.94
CA CYS A 137 -5.19 30.23 5.91
C CYS A 137 -3.76 30.31 6.47
N ASN A 138 -3.53 30.91 7.64
CA ASN A 138 -2.19 31.08 8.22
C ASN A 138 -2.07 30.37 9.57
N LYS A 139 -1.60 29.12 9.54
CA LYS A 139 -1.46 28.24 10.70
C LYS A 139 -0.02 27.72 10.81
N ILE A 140 0.93 28.63 11.02
CA ILE A 140 2.38 28.38 11.08
C ILE A 140 2.92 28.73 12.47
N PHE A 141 3.80 27.89 13.02
CA PHE A 141 4.54 28.14 14.26
C PHE A 141 6.03 27.85 14.05
N SER A 142 6.89 28.85 14.27
CA SER A 142 8.35 28.68 14.17
C SER A 142 8.94 28.16 15.48
N LEU A 143 9.54 26.96 15.47
CA LEU A 143 10.31 26.43 16.60
C LEU A 143 11.75 26.96 16.58
N LYS A 144 12.32 27.13 15.38
CA LYS A 144 13.61 27.78 15.14
C LYS A 144 13.48 28.70 13.93
N SER A 145 13.93 29.94 14.08
CA SER A 145 13.80 31.00 13.05
C SER A 145 15.18 31.39 12.50
N PRO A 146 15.28 31.93 11.28
CA PRO A 146 16.56 32.28 10.69
C PRO A 146 17.26 33.39 11.46
N ASN A 147 18.56 33.23 11.71
CA ASN A 147 19.43 34.20 12.38
C ASN A 147 19.60 35.49 11.57
N LYS A 148 18.60 36.38 11.61
CA LYS A 148 18.58 37.64 10.85
C LYS A 148 19.49 38.76 11.38
N ASN A 149 20.19 38.53 12.50
CA ASN A 149 21.23 39.42 13.02
C ASN A 149 22.33 38.62 13.75
N ASN A 150 23.51 39.20 13.89
CA ASN A 150 24.71 38.55 14.44
C ASN A 150 24.48 37.91 15.82
N SER A 151 24.58 36.58 15.87
CA SER A 151 25.04 35.79 17.02
C SER A 151 24.63 36.30 18.40
N SER A 152 23.33 36.21 18.72
CA SER A 152 22.92 36.01 20.10
C SER A 152 23.61 34.74 20.63
N LYS A 153 24.44 34.86 21.67
CA LYS A 153 25.05 33.69 22.33
C LYS A 153 24.00 32.73 22.92
N HIS A 154 22.78 33.21 23.11
CA HIS A 154 21.67 32.48 23.72
C HIS A 154 21.09 31.45 22.75
N ASP A 155 20.89 31.81 21.47
CA ASP A 155 20.32 30.91 20.46
C ASP A 155 21.31 29.81 20.07
N SER A 156 22.61 30.12 20.04
CA SER A 156 23.68 29.12 19.86
C SER A 156 23.84 28.15 21.03
N ALA A 157 23.28 28.46 22.20
CA ALA A 157 23.30 27.58 23.39
C ALA A 157 22.01 26.75 23.54
N LEU A 158 20.91 27.19 22.93
CA LEU A 158 19.59 26.56 23.02
C LEU A 158 19.46 25.28 22.18
N PHE A 159 20.19 25.20 21.07
CA PHE A 159 20.05 24.12 20.08
C PHE A 159 21.35 23.31 19.96
N VAL A 160 21.74 22.68 21.08
CA VAL A 160 22.97 21.89 21.20
C VAL A 160 22.62 20.45 21.56
N LEU A 161 23.12 19.48 20.80
CA LEU A 161 22.93 18.07 21.12
C LEU A 161 23.78 17.68 22.36
N PRO A 162 23.22 16.91 23.31
CA PRO A 162 24.02 16.30 24.37
C PRO A 162 25.03 15.27 23.80
N PRO A 163 26.00 14.79 24.60
CA PRO A 163 26.96 13.78 24.16
C PRO A 163 26.27 12.53 23.60
N ALA A 164 26.76 12.01 22.48
CA ALA A 164 26.13 10.89 21.75
C ALA A 164 26.01 9.64 22.64
N GLU A 165 26.96 9.44 23.55
CA GLU A 165 27.03 8.36 24.52
C GLU A 165 25.87 8.39 25.54
N THR A 166 25.15 9.51 25.64
CA THR A 166 24.03 9.74 26.57
C THR A 166 22.65 9.72 25.90
N LEU A 167 22.57 9.26 24.65
CA LEU A 167 21.31 9.05 23.92
C LEU A 167 20.78 7.64 24.13
N LEU A 168 19.45 7.48 24.18
CA LEU A 168 18.79 6.18 24.33
C LEU A 168 19.23 5.41 25.60
N THR A 169 19.41 6.13 26.73
CA THR A 169 19.87 5.57 28.01
C THR A 169 18.87 5.71 29.16
N GLY A 170 17.63 6.11 28.88
CA GLY A 170 16.61 6.34 29.89
C GLY A 170 15.19 6.15 29.35
N PRO A 171 14.19 5.95 30.23
CA PRO A 171 12.81 5.69 29.83
C PRO A 171 12.13 6.92 29.22
N GLU A 172 10.99 6.68 28.58
CA GLU A 172 10.06 7.75 28.21
C GLU A 172 9.64 8.60 29.42
N TRP A 173 9.37 9.88 29.16
CA TRP A 173 9.03 10.88 30.17
C TRP A 173 7.88 11.77 29.69
N LYS A 174 7.27 12.52 30.61
CA LYS A 174 6.04 13.27 30.32
C LYS A 174 6.08 14.67 30.92
N VAL A 175 5.73 15.66 30.10
CA VAL A 175 5.53 17.05 30.54
C VAL A 175 4.06 17.21 30.90
N GLU A 176 3.74 17.41 32.18
CA GLU A 176 2.37 17.41 32.68
C GLU A 176 1.46 18.44 31.97
N ARG A 177 1.97 19.63 31.61
CA ARG A 177 1.21 20.61 30.80
C ARG A 177 0.80 20.08 29.43
N LEU A 178 1.65 19.29 28.78
CA LEU A 178 1.35 18.69 27.48
C LEU A 178 0.39 17.49 27.63
N GLN A 179 0.47 16.74 28.72
CA GLN A 179 -0.50 15.69 29.05
C GLN A 179 -1.87 16.27 29.44
N GLN A 180 -1.92 17.49 29.99
CA GLN A 180 -3.17 18.25 30.18
C GLN A 180 -3.78 18.64 28.82
N HIS A 181 -2.96 19.12 27.88
CA HIS A 181 -3.41 19.37 26.49
C HIS A 181 -3.93 18.09 25.81
N LYS A 182 -3.23 16.96 25.94
CA LYS A 182 -3.68 15.65 25.41
C LYS A 182 -5.06 15.25 25.95
N ARG A 183 -5.24 15.33 27.28
CA ARG A 183 -6.51 15.01 27.95
C ARG A 183 -7.65 15.92 27.49
N HIS A 184 -7.41 17.23 27.39
CA HIS A 184 -8.41 18.19 26.89
C HIS A 184 -8.80 17.94 25.42
N LEU A 185 -7.81 17.73 24.53
CA LEU A 185 -8.07 17.46 23.12
C LEU A 185 -8.87 16.18 22.92
N ASN A 186 -8.50 15.10 23.61
CA ASN A 186 -9.17 13.81 23.47
C ASN A 186 -10.57 13.83 24.11
N GLN A 187 -10.82 14.65 25.14
CA GLN A 187 -12.18 14.95 25.62
C GLN A 187 -13.02 15.60 24.51
N VAL A 188 -12.52 16.66 23.86
CA VAL A 188 -13.26 17.40 22.81
C VAL A 188 -13.54 16.53 21.57
N LYS A 189 -12.60 15.67 21.17
CA LYS A 189 -12.84 14.64 20.14
C LYS A 189 -13.98 13.71 20.54
N GLY A 190 -13.88 13.09 21.71
CA GLY A 190 -14.86 12.14 22.24
C GLY A 190 -16.23 12.74 22.57
N GLU A 191 -16.36 14.07 22.69
CA GLU A 191 -17.66 14.77 22.78
C GLU A 191 -18.35 14.95 21.43
N ALA A 192 -17.58 15.09 20.33
CA ALA A 192 -18.11 15.16 18.98
C ALA A 192 -18.40 13.77 18.38
N GLU A 193 -17.59 12.76 18.72
CA GLU A 193 -17.71 11.37 18.24
C GLU A 193 -18.86 10.60 18.89
N ARG A 194 -19.52 11.16 19.92
CA ARG A 194 -20.68 10.57 20.63
C ARG A 194 -22.01 10.64 19.87
N GLY A 195 -22.02 11.11 18.62
CA GLY A 195 -23.21 11.11 17.77
C GLY A 195 -23.48 9.74 17.13
N GLU A 196 -24.73 9.28 17.16
CA GLU A 196 -25.13 7.95 16.65
C GLU A 196 -24.98 7.78 15.11
N ASP A 197 -24.68 8.86 14.38
CA ASP A 197 -24.49 8.86 12.93
C ASP A 197 -23.17 9.53 12.49
N MET A 198 -22.11 8.71 12.47
CA MET A 198 -20.79 9.10 11.94
C MET A 198 -20.76 9.31 10.41
N GLU A 199 -21.75 8.82 9.65
CA GLU A 199 -21.83 9.07 8.20
C GLU A 199 -22.34 10.49 7.93
N HIS A 200 -23.43 10.89 8.58
CA HIS A 200 -23.93 12.27 8.54
C HIS A 200 -22.90 13.26 9.11
N TRP A 201 -22.20 12.94 10.19
CA TRP A 201 -21.11 13.77 10.71
C TRP A 201 -19.96 13.93 9.70
N THR A 202 -19.58 12.86 8.99
CA THR A 202 -18.55 12.92 7.94
C THR A 202 -19.00 13.76 6.74
N GLY A 203 -20.26 13.61 6.30
CA GLY A 203 -20.84 14.42 5.22
C GLY A 203 -20.96 15.91 5.60
N HIS A 204 -21.37 16.20 6.82
CA HIS A 204 -21.45 17.55 7.37
C HIS A 204 -20.09 18.23 7.45
N THR A 205 -19.11 17.58 8.11
CA THR A 205 -17.76 18.14 8.29
C THR A 205 -17.00 18.33 6.97
N PHE A 206 -17.34 17.58 5.92
CA PHE A 206 -16.92 17.87 4.55
C PHE A 206 -17.62 19.11 3.98
N THR A 207 -18.94 19.21 4.14
CA THR A 207 -19.78 20.30 3.58
C THR A 207 -19.44 21.68 4.18
N VAL A 208 -19.22 21.77 5.50
CA VAL A 208 -18.91 23.04 6.20
C VAL A 208 -17.42 23.36 6.27
N ASN A 209 -16.57 22.60 5.57
CA ASN A 209 -15.13 22.86 5.49
C ASN A 209 -14.85 24.14 4.68
N PRO A 210 -14.14 25.15 5.21
CA PRO A 210 -13.76 26.34 4.45
C PRO A 210 -12.95 26.03 3.17
N ALA A 211 -12.18 24.94 3.15
CA ALA A 211 -11.36 24.56 2.00
C ALA A 211 -12.07 23.72 0.93
N VAL A 212 -13.39 23.47 1.03
CA VAL A 212 -14.08 22.45 0.20
C VAL A 212 -14.02 22.73 -1.31
N LEU A 213 -14.01 24.00 -1.71
CA LEU A 213 -13.98 24.39 -3.13
C LEU A 213 -12.60 24.15 -3.78
N VAL A 214 -11.52 24.29 -3.01
CA VAL A 214 -10.12 24.25 -3.51
C VAL A 214 -9.84 23.00 -4.34
N PHE A 215 -10.31 21.84 -3.90
CA PHE A 215 -10.06 20.57 -4.60
C PHE A 215 -10.67 20.53 -6.00
N ASN A 216 -11.92 20.98 -6.16
CA ASN A 216 -12.58 20.97 -7.47
C ASN A 216 -12.03 22.08 -8.37
N THR A 217 -11.82 23.29 -7.85
CA THR A 217 -11.25 24.39 -8.63
C THR A 217 -9.84 24.07 -9.13
N VAL A 218 -8.95 23.54 -8.29
CA VAL A 218 -7.59 23.14 -8.72
C VAL A 218 -7.65 21.98 -9.72
N LYS A 219 -8.56 21.01 -9.54
CA LYS A 219 -8.76 19.91 -10.50
C LYS A 219 -9.20 20.42 -11.89
N GLU A 220 -10.08 21.42 -11.94
CA GLU A 220 -10.63 21.96 -13.19
C GLU A 220 -9.69 22.98 -13.86
N GLU A 221 -9.06 23.88 -13.09
CA GLU A 221 -8.22 24.97 -13.64
C GLU A 221 -6.75 24.59 -13.83
N ALA A 222 -6.22 23.69 -13.00
CA ALA A 222 -4.82 23.22 -13.12
C ALA A 222 -4.68 21.82 -13.71
N ASN A 223 -5.73 20.99 -13.68
CA ASN A 223 -5.76 19.61 -14.21
C ASN A 223 -4.43 18.84 -14.00
N PRO A 224 -3.94 18.73 -12.75
CA PRO A 224 -2.74 17.96 -12.45
C PRO A 224 -2.97 16.48 -12.78
N GLU A 225 -1.89 15.81 -13.14
CA GLU A 225 -1.83 14.38 -13.47
C GLU A 225 -2.51 13.48 -12.43
N PHE A 226 -2.34 13.81 -11.16
CA PHE A 226 -2.97 13.17 -10.01
C PHE A 226 -3.33 14.26 -9.00
N ILE A 227 -4.56 14.25 -8.48
CA ILE A 227 -4.99 15.15 -7.40
C ILE A 227 -5.53 14.36 -6.20
N SER A 228 -5.06 14.73 -5.02
CA SER A 228 -5.55 14.26 -3.72
C SER A 228 -5.48 15.41 -2.70
N GLN A 229 -5.95 15.17 -1.47
CA GLN A 229 -5.68 16.11 -0.38
C GLN A 229 -4.17 16.23 -0.09
N ALA A 230 -3.40 15.15 -0.23
CA ALA A 230 -1.94 15.17 -0.04
C ALA A 230 -1.22 16.04 -1.09
N PHE A 231 -1.61 15.97 -2.37
CA PHE A 231 -1.10 16.86 -3.43
C PHE A 231 -1.26 18.34 -3.03
N LEU A 232 -2.47 18.70 -2.57
CA LEU A 232 -2.80 20.08 -2.21
C LEU A 232 -2.01 20.57 -0.99
N LYS A 233 -1.91 19.77 0.07
CA LYS A 233 -1.12 20.08 1.27
C LYS A 233 0.33 20.37 0.92
N PHE A 234 0.95 19.54 0.08
CA PHE A 234 2.37 19.72 -0.26
C PHE A 234 2.60 20.86 -1.24
N TYR A 235 1.71 21.06 -2.22
CA TYR A 235 1.78 22.24 -3.09
C TYR A 235 1.65 23.55 -2.29
N GLU A 236 0.76 23.58 -1.29
CA GLU A 236 0.60 24.69 -0.34
C GLU A 236 1.90 24.94 0.47
N VAL A 237 2.55 23.87 0.96
CA VAL A 237 3.85 23.94 1.66
C VAL A 237 4.98 24.42 0.73
N LEU A 238 5.04 23.96 -0.52
CA LEU A 238 6.03 24.39 -1.52
C LEU A 238 5.87 25.86 -1.93
N CYS A 239 4.66 26.41 -1.85
CA CYS A 239 4.41 27.84 -2.06
C CYS A 239 4.78 28.71 -0.84
N GLN A 240 4.59 28.20 0.38
CA GLN A 240 4.84 28.95 1.61
C GLN A 240 6.32 28.99 2.03
N PHE A 241 7.12 27.96 1.73
CA PHE A 241 8.50 27.83 2.21
C PHE A 241 9.51 27.72 1.05
N PRO A 242 10.77 28.20 1.21
CA PRO A 242 11.81 28.17 0.17
C PRO A 242 12.45 26.79 -0.03
N ILE A 243 11.64 25.72 0.01
CA ILE A 243 12.06 24.31 -0.05
C ILE A 243 12.81 23.98 -1.34
N VAL A 244 12.37 24.57 -2.47
CA VAL A 244 13.07 24.46 -3.76
C VAL A 244 13.90 25.73 -3.98
N PRO A 245 15.24 25.67 -3.95
CA PRO A 245 16.09 26.85 -4.10
C PRO A 245 15.92 27.54 -5.47
N ARG A 246 16.46 28.76 -5.59
CA ARG A 246 16.35 29.59 -6.80
C ARG A 246 17.59 29.42 -7.69
N GLY A 247 17.37 29.24 -9.00
CA GLY A 247 18.42 29.09 -10.01
C GLY A 247 18.15 27.94 -10.96
N GLU A 248 19.03 27.76 -11.95
CA GLU A 248 19.14 26.50 -12.70
C GLU A 248 19.87 25.48 -11.82
N LEU A 249 19.26 24.32 -11.62
CA LEU A 249 19.67 23.33 -10.63
C LEU A 249 19.47 21.93 -11.18
N LYS A 250 20.41 21.02 -10.91
CA LYS A 250 20.07 19.61 -10.74
C LYS A 250 19.44 19.49 -9.35
N PHE A 251 18.29 18.83 -9.26
CA PHE A 251 17.49 18.76 -8.03
C PHE A 251 17.12 17.31 -7.77
N ASN A 252 17.64 16.72 -6.69
CA ASN A 252 17.37 15.34 -6.31
C ASN A 252 16.46 15.31 -5.07
N SER A 253 15.38 14.52 -5.10
CA SER A 253 14.43 14.41 -3.98
C SER A 253 14.10 12.97 -3.62
N VAL A 254 14.05 12.65 -2.33
CA VAL A 254 13.57 11.35 -1.83
C VAL A 254 12.24 11.52 -1.12
N HIS A 255 11.28 10.63 -1.36
CA HIS A 255 9.94 10.71 -0.77
C HIS A 255 9.63 9.41 -0.02
N LEU A 256 9.49 9.51 1.30
CA LEU A 256 9.32 8.37 2.22
C LEU A 256 7.85 8.16 2.57
N CYS A 257 7.44 6.88 2.64
CA CYS A 257 6.05 6.45 2.87
C CYS A 257 5.01 7.18 2.00
N GLU A 258 5.35 7.35 0.72
CA GLU A 258 4.76 8.33 -0.20
C GLU A 258 3.53 7.83 -0.99
N ALA A 259 3.08 6.58 -0.83
CA ALA A 259 2.01 6.02 -1.64
C ALA A 259 0.72 6.90 -1.60
N PRO A 260 0.12 7.22 -2.77
CA PRO A 260 0.39 6.66 -4.10
C PRO A 260 1.36 7.49 -4.98
N GLY A 261 2.06 8.51 -4.45
CA GLY A 261 2.90 9.44 -5.23
C GLY A 261 2.36 10.89 -5.28
N ALA A 262 1.64 11.33 -4.26
CA ALA A 262 0.93 12.61 -4.26
C ALA A 262 1.85 13.85 -4.13
N PHE A 263 2.90 13.77 -3.31
CA PHE A 263 3.89 14.84 -3.15
C PHE A 263 4.87 14.83 -4.33
N ILE A 264 5.19 13.65 -4.88
CA ILE A 264 5.97 13.50 -6.12
C ILE A 264 5.30 14.27 -7.27
N VAL A 265 3.99 14.07 -7.49
CA VAL A 265 3.25 14.77 -8.55
C VAL A 265 3.08 16.27 -8.24
N ALA A 266 2.86 16.66 -6.97
CA ALA A 266 2.81 18.07 -6.57
C ALA A 266 4.15 18.79 -6.78
N LEU A 267 5.27 18.11 -6.50
CA LEU A 267 6.62 18.61 -6.74
C LEU A 267 6.90 18.79 -8.23
N ASN A 268 6.52 17.81 -9.07
CA ASN A 268 6.61 17.97 -10.52
C ASN A 268 5.83 19.21 -10.97
N HIS A 269 4.55 19.31 -10.59
CA HIS A 269 3.68 20.43 -10.98
C HIS A 269 4.25 21.79 -10.56
N TYR A 270 4.79 21.88 -9.34
CA TYR A 270 5.47 23.08 -8.86
C TYR A 270 6.75 23.38 -9.65
N LEU A 271 7.59 22.37 -9.92
CA LEU A 271 8.84 22.55 -10.67
C LEU A 271 8.58 23.03 -12.10
N LYS A 272 7.60 22.45 -12.81
CA LYS A 272 7.28 22.88 -14.19
C LYS A 272 6.76 24.32 -14.25
N LEU A 273 5.99 24.77 -13.26
CA LEU A 273 5.48 26.15 -13.20
C LEU A 273 6.52 27.17 -12.70
N HIS A 274 7.34 26.83 -11.69
CA HIS A 274 8.17 27.81 -10.96
C HIS A 274 9.68 27.63 -11.18
N ARG A 275 10.14 26.52 -11.77
CA ARG A 275 11.55 26.18 -12.05
C ARG A 275 11.68 25.36 -13.37
N PRO A 276 11.18 25.85 -14.52
CA PRO A 276 11.08 25.05 -15.75
C PRO A 276 12.41 24.49 -16.31
N HIS A 277 13.56 25.02 -15.87
CA HIS A 277 14.89 24.57 -16.26
C HIS A 277 15.55 23.60 -15.25
N ALA A 278 14.86 23.26 -14.15
CA ALA A 278 15.40 22.32 -13.16
C ALA A 278 15.45 20.89 -13.70
N LYS A 279 16.62 20.24 -13.58
CA LYS A 279 16.82 18.82 -13.91
C LYS A 279 16.51 18.01 -12.66
N TRP A 280 15.27 17.51 -12.58
CA TRP A 280 14.77 16.78 -11.43
C TRP A 280 15.02 15.27 -11.56
N SER A 281 15.38 14.63 -10.45
CA SER A 281 15.40 13.17 -10.30
C SER A 281 14.90 12.79 -8.91
N TRP A 282 14.23 11.64 -8.79
CA TRP A 282 13.59 11.27 -7.53
C TRP A 282 13.62 9.77 -7.22
N ILE A 283 13.58 9.48 -5.92
CA ILE A 283 13.42 8.13 -5.36
C ILE A 283 12.18 8.14 -4.47
N GLY A 284 11.29 7.17 -4.68
CA GLY A 284 10.15 6.93 -3.79
C GLY A 284 10.44 5.76 -2.83
N ASN A 285 9.83 5.77 -1.66
CA ASN A 285 9.69 4.63 -0.79
C ASN A 285 8.26 4.57 -0.23
N THR A 286 7.73 3.36 -0.09
CA THR A 286 6.45 3.05 0.55
C THR A 286 6.38 1.54 0.76
N LEU A 287 5.49 1.07 1.64
CA LEU A 287 5.07 -0.34 1.65
C LEU A 287 4.66 -0.74 0.22
N HIS A 288 5.17 -1.86 -0.27
CA HIS A 288 5.06 -2.25 -1.68
C HIS A 288 3.63 -2.73 -2.00
N PRO A 289 2.86 -2.05 -2.89
CA PRO A 289 1.48 -2.44 -3.22
C PRO A 289 1.32 -3.76 -3.99
N HIS A 290 2.43 -4.48 -4.19
CA HIS A 290 2.46 -5.81 -4.81
C HIS A 290 3.13 -6.84 -3.90
N TYR A 291 3.52 -6.51 -2.67
CA TYR A 291 3.95 -7.50 -1.67
C TYR A 291 2.69 -8.16 -1.08
N GLU A 292 2.34 -9.33 -1.61
CA GLU A 292 1.02 -9.96 -1.39
C GLU A 292 0.80 -10.41 0.06
N GLY A 293 1.87 -10.61 0.82
CA GLY A 293 1.85 -10.90 2.25
C GLY A 293 1.50 -9.72 3.16
N SER A 294 1.22 -8.52 2.63
CA SER A 294 0.70 -7.38 3.42
C SER A 294 -0.82 -7.41 3.50
N LYS A 295 -1.38 -6.94 4.63
CA LYS A 295 -2.83 -6.80 4.78
C LYS A 295 -3.35 -5.58 4.03
N ALA A 296 -4.57 -5.65 3.50
CA ALA A 296 -5.25 -4.53 2.83
C ALA A 296 -5.51 -3.31 3.74
N SER A 297 -5.39 -3.46 5.06
CA SER A 297 -5.44 -2.37 6.04
C SER A 297 -4.09 -1.68 6.30
N GLU A 298 -2.98 -2.29 5.87
CA GLU A 298 -1.61 -1.82 6.15
C GLU A 298 -1.00 -1.08 4.96
N CYS A 299 -1.30 -1.52 3.73
CA CYS A 299 -0.77 -0.94 2.49
C CYS A 299 -1.84 -0.16 1.71
N ILE A 300 -1.45 0.96 1.10
CA ILE A 300 -2.29 1.67 0.11
C ILE A 300 -2.22 0.91 -1.21
N SER A 301 -3.37 0.45 -1.72
CA SER A 301 -3.46 -0.29 -2.99
C SER A 301 -3.46 0.57 -4.25
N ASP A 302 -3.63 1.90 -4.13
CA ASP A 302 -3.52 2.84 -5.24
C ASP A 302 -2.08 2.88 -5.77
N ASP A 303 -1.85 2.16 -6.86
CA ASP A 303 -0.54 1.89 -7.46
C ASP A 303 -0.27 2.78 -8.69
N ARG A 304 -1.17 3.70 -9.06
CA ARG A 304 -1.22 4.25 -10.43
C ARG A 304 0.02 5.04 -10.87
N ILE A 305 0.74 5.68 -9.94
CA ILE A 305 2.07 6.24 -10.23
C ILE A 305 3.15 5.17 -10.06
N ILE A 306 3.06 4.38 -8.97
CA ILE A 306 4.04 3.37 -8.56
C ILE A 306 4.28 2.33 -9.67
N LEU A 307 3.23 1.72 -10.20
CA LEU A 307 3.23 0.67 -11.21
C LEU A 307 3.92 1.09 -12.52
N HIS A 308 3.84 2.37 -12.89
CA HIS A 308 4.47 2.91 -14.10
C HIS A 308 5.82 3.61 -13.84
N THR A 309 6.28 3.61 -12.58
CA THR A 309 7.56 4.20 -12.18
C THR A 309 8.37 3.28 -11.26
N LEU A 310 8.11 1.97 -11.24
CA LEU A 310 8.68 0.98 -10.30
C LEU A 310 10.21 1.11 -10.13
N GLN A 311 10.94 1.40 -11.20
CA GLN A 311 12.39 1.65 -11.22
C GLN A 311 12.85 2.83 -10.33
N ASN A 312 11.95 3.74 -9.97
CA ASN A 312 12.20 4.86 -9.06
C ASN A 312 11.92 4.49 -7.58
N TRP A 313 11.23 3.38 -7.28
CA TRP A 313 10.84 3.02 -5.91
C TRP A 313 11.85 2.09 -5.23
N ALA A 314 12.10 2.34 -3.94
CA ALA A 314 12.97 1.55 -3.08
C ALA A 314 12.11 0.71 -2.13
N PHE A 315 12.09 -0.60 -2.35
CA PHE A 315 11.32 -1.56 -1.55
C PHE A 315 12.18 -2.37 -0.56
N GLY A 316 13.46 -2.01 -0.41
CA GLY A 316 14.42 -2.75 0.43
C GLY A 316 14.87 -4.08 -0.20
N ALA A 317 15.89 -4.69 0.39
CA ALA A 317 16.38 -6.01 -0.03
C ALA A 317 15.42 -7.16 0.32
N ASP A 318 14.40 -6.89 1.14
CA ASP A 318 13.32 -7.81 1.50
C ASP A 318 12.04 -7.56 0.67
N GLY A 319 12.00 -6.54 -0.18
CA GLY A 319 10.89 -6.25 -1.08
C GLY A 319 9.59 -5.77 -0.43
N THR A 320 9.53 -5.59 0.90
CA THR A 320 8.30 -5.12 1.58
C THR A 320 8.11 -3.61 1.49
N GLY A 321 9.19 -2.85 1.29
CA GLY A 321 9.20 -1.39 1.35
C GLY A 321 9.06 -0.78 2.73
N ASN A 322 9.12 -1.60 3.79
CA ASN A 322 8.97 -1.12 5.16
C ASN A 322 10.21 -0.34 5.63
N ILE A 323 10.09 0.99 5.65
CA ILE A 323 11.15 1.92 6.08
C ILE A 323 11.69 1.65 7.50
N THR A 324 10.92 0.98 8.36
CA THR A 324 11.37 0.64 9.73
C THR A 324 12.39 -0.52 9.77
N LEU A 325 12.67 -1.15 8.64
CA LEU A 325 13.67 -2.22 8.48
C LEU A 325 14.98 -1.68 7.91
N ARG A 326 16.12 -2.13 8.48
CA ARG A 326 17.43 -1.61 8.10
C ARG A 326 17.81 -1.89 6.64
N CYS A 327 17.34 -2.99 6.07
CA CYS A 327 17.49 -3.35 4.65
C CYS A 327 16.79 -2.38 3.69
N CYS A 328 15.77 -1.65 4.15
CA CYS A 328 15.12 -0.61 3.36
C CYS A 328 15.96 0.68 3.36
N LEU A 329 16.47 1.09 4.54
CA LEU A 329 17.36 2.25 4.67
C LEU A 329 18.64 2.12 3.82
N GLU A 330 19.33 0.98 3.88
CA GLU A 330 20.59 0.84 3.13
C GLU A 330 20.34 0.83 1.60
N GLN A 331 19.28 0.19 1.10
CA GLN A 331 18.93 0.28 -0.32
C GLN A 331 18.59 1.73 -0.74
N ILE A 332 17.89 2.51 0.10
CA ILE A 332 17.63 3.92 -0.19
C ILE A 332 18.94 4.70 -0.28
N LYS A 333 19.90 4.46 0.63
CA LYS A 333 21.23 5.08 0.61
C LYS A 333 22.04 4.70 -0.63
N GLU A 334 22.08 3.42 -1.00
CA GLU A 334 22.73 2.93 -2.23
C GLU A 334 22.14 3.59 -3.48
N ARG A 335 20.81 3.68 -3.56
CA ARG A 335 20.13 4.34 -4.70
C ARG A 335 20.36 5.85 -4.73
N CYS A 336 20.47 6.51 -3.58
CA CYS A 336 20.87 7.93 -3.52
C CYS A 336 22.30 8.13 -4.01
N GLN A 337 23.24 7.27 -3.63
CA GLN A 337 24.62 7.30 -4.13
C GLN A 337 24.68 7.08 -5.65
N ALA A 338 23.83 6.20 -6.19
CA ALA A 338 23.74 5.92 -7.62
C ALA A 338 23.19 7.10 -8.48
N LEU A 339 22.53 8.11 -7.89
CA LEU A 339 22.16 9.34 -8.60
C LEU A 339 23.36 10.25 -8.89
N GLY A 340 24.46 10.08 -8.14
CA GLY A 340 25.75 10.75 -8.33
C GLY A 340 25.89 12.14 -7.70
N ASP A 341 24.84 12.72 -7.11
CA ASP A 341 24.89 14.05 -6.48
C ASP A 341 23.84 14.27 -5.38
N ASP A 342 24.06 15.35 -4.62
CA ASP A 342 23.37 15.78 -3.40
C ASP A 342 21.84 15.65 -3.44
N ILE A 343 21.26 14.92 -2.47
CA ILE A 343 19.82 14.94 -2.19
C ILE A 343 19.46 16.29 -1.56
N ASN A 344 18.64 17.08 -2.23
CA ASN A 344 18.29 18.44 -1.80
C ASN A 344 16.99 18.51 -1.01
N LEU A 345 16.12 17.50 -1.14
CA LEU A 345 14.83 17.41 -0.47
C LEU A 345 14.55 15.97 -0.01
N VAL A 346 14.14 15.82 1.25
CA VAL A 346 13.45 14.62 1.73
C VAL A 346 12.02 14.97 2.14
N THR A 347 11.03 14.20 1.69
CA THR A 347 9.66 14.25 2.21
C THR A 347 9.35 12.96 2.97
N ALA A 348 8.41 13.05 3.91
CA ALA A 348 7.87 11.93 4.67
C ALA A 348 6.39 12.18 4.96
N ASP A 349 5.49 11.39 4.36
CA ASP A 349 4.04 11.42 4.61
C ASP A 349 3.55 10.08 5.19
N GLY A 350 4.38 9.38 5.98
CA GLY A 350 4.00 8.14 6.65
C GLY A 350 2.89 8.31 7.69
N SER A 351 2.03 7.30 7.80
CA SER A 351 1.06 7.16 8.88
C SER A 351 0.53 5.74 8.98
N ILE A 352 0.18 5.31 10.19
CA ILE A 352 -0.46 4.03 10.49
C ILE A 352 -1.95 4.28 10.72
N ASP A 353 -2.84 3.36 10.33
CA ASP A 353 -4.26 3.51 10.63
C ASP A 353 -4.51 3.43 12.14
N CYS A 354 -5.02 4.54 12.68
CA CYS A 354 -5.33 4.71 14.09
C CYS A 354 -6.84 4.92 14.33
N GLN A 355 -7.71 4.57 13.38
CA GLN A 355 -9.17 4.80 13.49
C GLN A 355 -9.80 4.15 14.74
N SER A 356 -9.23 3.05 15.26
CA SER A 356 -9.66 2.41 16.51
C SER A 356 -9.23 3.14 17.79
N ASN A 357 -8.18 3.97 17.73
CA ASN A 357 -7.73 4.82 18.84
C ASN A 357 -7.10 6.14 18.35
N PRO A 358 -7.89 7.13 17.89
CA PRO A 358 -7.39 8.43 17.42
C PRO A 358 -6.82 9.33 18.53
N GLY A 359 -6.88 8.88 19.79
CA GLY A 359 -6.30 9.55 20.95
C GLY A 359 -4.82 9.24 21.18
N GLU A 360 -4.33 8.11 20.66
CA GLU A 360 -2.95 7.61 20.84
C GLU A 360 -2.12 7.59 19.55
N GLN A 361 -2.66 8.13 18.44
CA GLN A 361 -2.02 8.23 17.12
C GLN A 361 -0.56 8.70 17.16
N GLU A 362 -0.22 9.66 18.02
CA GLU A 362 1.15 10.15 18.21
C GLU A 362 2.10 9.06 18.71
N SER A 363 1.68 8.25 19.69
CA SER A 363 2.46 7.14 20.21
C SER A 363 2.61 6.04 19.16
N THR A 364 1.50 5.63 18.53
CA THR A 364 1.48 4.59 17.48
C THR A 364 2.41 4.93 16.30
N THR A 365 2.47 6.19 15.89
CA THR A 365 3.29 6.63 14.73
C THR A 365 4.71 7.07 15.10
N SER A 366 5.06 7.19 16.38
CA SER A 366 6.38 7.63 16.84
C SER A 366 7.55 6.82 16.24
N ARG A 367 7.40 5.48 16.18
CA ARG A 367 8.36 4.54 15.60
C ARG A 367 8.56 4.75 14.09
N LEU A 368 7.52 5.19 13.37
CA LEU A 368 7.57 5.48 11.94
C LEU A 368 8.31 6.80 11.69
N HIS A 369 7.87 7.89 12.34
CA HIS A 369 8.53 9.20 12.24
C HIS A 369 10.02 9.13 12.62
N TYR A 370 10.39 8.29 13.60
CA TYR A 370 11.79 8.04 13.96
C TYR A 370 12.60 7.45 12.80
N CYS A 371 12.05 6.46 12.09
CA CYS A 371 12.72 5.82 10.96
C CYS A 371 12.78 6.74 9.74
N GLU A 372 11.73 7.52 9.49
CA GLU A 372 11.67 8.53 8.42
C GLU A 372 12.68 9.68 8.65
N VAL A 373 12.71 10.26 9.86
CA VAL A 373 13.65 11.34 10.20
C VAL A 373 15.09 10.86 10.12
N LEU A 374 15.42 9.68 10.66
CA LEU A 374 16.79 9.15 10.58
C LEU A 374 17.18 8.75 9.15
N ALA A 375 16.25 8.22 8.34
CA ALA A 375 16.50 7.97 6.92
C ALA A 375 16.81 9.29 6.18
N GLY A 376 16.03 10.33 6.45
CA GLY A 376 16.28 11.67 5.92
C GLY A 376 17.66 12.21 6.30
N LEU A 377 18.05 12.14 7.57
CA LEU A 377 19.37 12.61 8.04
C LEU A 377 20.54 11.79 7.46
N GLU A 378 20.35 10.50 7.16
CA GLU A 378 21.34 9.60 6.52
C GLU A 378 21.52 9.81 5.01
N ILE A 379 20.61 10.51 4.31
CA ILE A 379 20.66 10.70 2.85
C ILE A 379 20.68 12.17 2.39
N LEU A 380 20.14 13.09 3.19
CA LEU A 380 20.02 14.50 2.83
C LEU A 380 21.41 15.18 2.82
N ALA A 381 21.67 15.97 1.78
CA ALA A 381 22.90 16.74 1.66
C ALA A 381 22.91 17.99 2.55
N ARG A 382 24.09 18.56 2.78
CA ARG A 382 24.23 19.82 3.52
C ARG A 382 23.54 20.96 2.75
N GLY A 383 22.72 21.75 3.45
CA GLY A 383 21.85 22.76 2.86
C GLY A 383 20.54 22.22 2.29
N GLY A 384 20.34 20.89 2.30
CA GLY A 384 19.08 20.26 1.91
C GLY A 384 17.95 20.51 2.91
N ASN A 385 16.71 20.32 2.46
CA ASN A 385 15.49 20.60 3.22
C ASN A 385 14.71 19.31 3.49
N MET A 386 13.91 19.26 4.56
CA MET A 386 13.09 18.08 4.91
C MET A 386 11.69 18.46 5.37
N VAL A 387 10.67 17.79 4.83
CA VAL A 387 9.26 17.99 5.21
C VAL A 387 8.67 16.68 5.75
N VAL A 388 8.25 16.67 7.00
CA VAL A 388 7.78 15.46 7.71
C VAL A 388 6.37 15.68 8.23
N LYS A 389 5.42 14.80 7.91
CA LYS A 389 4.11 14.76 8.56
C LYS A 389 4.27 14.37 10.02
N MET A 390 3.56 15.04 10.91
CA MET A 390 3.42 14.66 12.32
C MET A 390 1.97 14.92 12.78
N PHE A 391 1.68 14.59 14.04
CA PHE A 391 0.38 14.79 14.65
C PHE A 391 0.47 15.76 15.84
N THR A 392 0.09 15.33 17.05
CA THR A 392 0.34 16.10 18.27
C THR A 392 1.81 16.00 18.71
N PHE A 393 2.19 16.82 19.69
CA PHE A 393 3.54 16.87 20.28
C PHE A 393 3.46 16.78 21.81
N PHE A 394 2.76 15.78 22.32
CA PHE A 394 2.44 15.63 23.74
C PHE A 394 3.27 14.56 24.47
N GLU A 395 3.96 13.68 23.73
CA GLU A 395 4.81 12.60 24.27
C GLU A 395 6.31 12.86 24.02
N SER A 396 7.18 12.26 24.83
CA SER A 396 8.63 12.50 24.79
C SER A 396 9.31 12.15 23.48
N SER A 397 8.78 11.18 22.73
CA SER A 397 9.29 10.77 21.42
C SER A 397 9.20 11.92 20.39
N SER A 398 8.01 12.52 20.23
CA SER A 398 7.79 13.68 19.36
C SER A 398 8.59 14.91 19.79
N ILE A 399 8.62 15.21 21.09
CA ILE A 399 9.35 16.36 21.62
C ILE A 399 10.85 16.21 21.35
N SER A 400 11.38 14.99 21.50
CA SER A 400 12.79 14.70 21.24
C SER A 400 13.14 14.75 19.75
N LEU A 401 12.28 14.22 18.86
CA LEU A 401 12.48 14.34 17.41
C LEU A 401 12.51 15.82 16.99
N LEU A 402 11.60 16.64 17.49
CA LEU A 402 11.62 18.09 17.21
C LEU A 402 12.85 18.80 17.78
N TYR A 403 13.34 18.40 18.97
CA TYR A 403 14.58 18.96 19.51
C TYR A 403 15.80 18.59 18.64
N LEU A 404 15.90 17.33 18.22
CA LEU A 404 16.93 16.86 17.27
C LEU A 404 16.89 17.67 15.97
N LEU A 405 15.72 17.83 15.36
CA LEU A 405 15.54 18.62 14.14
C LEU A 405 15.99 20.08 14.33
N CYS A 406 15.60 20.72 15.44
CA CYS A 406 16.02 22.10 15.75
C CYS A 406 17.53 22.22 16.02
N CYS A 407 18.21 21.16 16.45
CA CYS A 407 19.67 21.15 16.58
C CYS A 407 20.39 21.05 15.24
N VAL A 408 19.82 20.37 14.22
CA VAL A 408 20.55 19.97 13.00
C VAL A 408 20.09 20.67 11.71
N PHE A 409 18.98 21.40 11.74
CA PHE A 409 18.54 22.30 10.66
C PHE A 409 18.63 23.77 11.09
N ASP A 410 18.84 24.69 10.15
CA ASP A 410 18.99 26.12 10.43
C ASP A 410 17.64 26.81 10.73
N GLU A 411 16.55 26.40 10.07
CA GLU A 411 15.17 26.84 10.37
C GLU A 411 14.24 25.63 10.57
N VAL A 412 13.29 25.72 11.51
CA VAL A 412 12.29 24.66 11.76
C VAL A 412 10.93 25.29 12.08
N HIS A 413 9.94 24.96 11.25
CA HIS A 413 8.56 25.43 11.38
C HIS A 413 7.59 24.25 11.41
N VAL A 414 6.49 24.41 12.15
CA VAL A 414 5.33 23.53 12.05
C VAL A 414 4.23 24.30 11.31
N VAL A 415 3.55 23.65 10.36
CA VAL A 415 2.45 24.22 9.59
C VAL A 415 1.26 23.25 9.51
N LYS A 416 0.04 23.77 9.60
CA LYS A 416 -1.18 23.04 9.23
C LYS A 416 -1.79 23.65 7.97
N PRO A 417 -1.60 23.06 6.77
CA PRO A 417 -2.21 23.52 5.53
C PRO A 417 -3.74 23.72 5.67
N ILE A 418 -4.33 24.73 5.01
CA ILE A 418 -5.80 24.89 4.96
C ILE A 418 -6.46 23.73 4.19
N THR A 419 -5.71 23.09 3.30
CA THR A 419 -6.13 21.89 2.57
C THR A 419 -6.05 20.59 3.40
N SER A 420 -5.53 20.63 4.63
CA SER A 420 -5.64 19.55 5.61
C SER A 420 -6.96 19.62 6.40
N LYS A 421 -7.49 18.48 6.84
CA LYS A 421 -8.76 18.41 7.58
C LYS A 421 -8.64 19.16 8.92
N LEU A 422 -9.37 20.27 9.09
CA LEU A 422 -9.23 21.15 10.25
C LEU A 422 -9.39 20.44 11.62
N GLY A 423 -10.27 19.44 11.71
CA GLY A 423 -10.51 18.68 12.94
C GLY A 423 -9.55 17.53 13.22
N ASN A 424 -8.58 17.22 12.34
CA ASN A 424 -7.58 16.18 12.59
C ASN A 424 -6.29 16.76 13.22
N SER A 425 -5.48 15.90 13.82
CA SER A 425 -4.24 16.29 14.50
C SER A 425 -3.06 16.53 13.55
N GLU A 426 -3.24 16.34 12.24
CA GLU A 426 -2.18 16.36 11.23
C GLU A 426 -1.56 17.75 11.03
N VAL A 427 -0.23 17.80 11.04
CA VAL A 427 0.61 18.97 10.75
C VAL A 427 1.86 18.52 9.97
N TYR A 428 2.59 19.47 9.40
CA TYR A 428 3.86 19.22 8.73
C TYR A 428 4.98 20.01 9.41
N VAL A 429 6.10 19.35 9.67
CA VAL A 429 7.34 19.98 10.14
C VAL A 429 8.21 20.26 8.92
N VAL A 430 8.42 21.54 8.62
CA VAL A 430 9.27 22.03 7.54
C VAL A 430 10.60 22.44 8.13
N ASN A 431 11.65 21.72 7.75
CA ASN A 431 13.02 21.88 8.24
C ASN A 431 13.89 22.36 7.07
N LEU A 432 14.58 23.48 7.25
CA LEU A 432 15.33 24.14 6.17
C LEU A 432 16.82 24.25 6.53
N GLY A 433 17.69 24.02 5.55
CA GLY A 433 19.14 24.12 5.71
C GLY A 433 19.71 23.07 6.67
N TYR A 434 19.77 21.81 6.24
CA TYR A 434 20.43 20.74 7.01
C TYR A 434 21.92 21.04 7.17
N GLN A 435 22.43 20.99 8.40
CA GLN A 435 23.84 21.25 8.69
C GLN A 435 24.78 20.12 8.20
N GLY A 436 24.22 18.97 7.81
CA GLY A 436 24.92 17.82 7.25
C GLY A 436 25.31 16.78 8.30
N GLN A 437 25.68 15.58 7.84
CA GLN A 437 25.98 14.45 8.72
C GLN A 437 27.27 14.62 9.54
N GLY A 438 28.28 15.32 8.99
CA GLY A 438 29.62 15.42 9.59
C GLY A 438 29.63 15.85 11.07
N PRO A 439 28.97 16.98 11.43
CA PRO A 439 28.86 17.44 12.82
C PRO A 439 28.16 16.45 13.77
N ILE A 440 27.31 15.55 13.26
CA ILE A 440 26.42 14.69 14.07
C ILE A 440 26.65 13.18 13.85
N ARG A 441 27.71 12.77 13.16
CA ARG A 441 27.95 11.37 12.74
C ARG A 441 27.83 10.39 13.92
N ARG A 442 28.46 10.69 15.06
CA ARG A 442 28.38 9.86 16.29
C ARG A 442 26.96 9.76 16.85
N HIS A 443 26.20 10.85 16.81
CA HIS A 443 24.80 10.88 17.25
C HIS A 443 23.94 10.03 16.32
N LEU A 444 24.13 10.14 14.99
CA LEU A 444 23.48 9.26 14.02
C LEU A 444 23.86 7.81 14.26
N ASP A 445 25.15 7.47 14.38
CA ASP A 445 25.62 6.10 14.63
C ASP A 445 24.95 5.48 15.88
N ARG A 446 24.81 6.25 16.97
CA ARG A 446 24.10 5.82 18.18
C ARG A 446 22.59 5.68 17.97
N LEU A 447 21.93 6.63 17.32
CA LEU A 447 20.49 6.56 17.06
C LEU A 447 20.15 5.37 16.14
N LEU A 448 21.03 5.10 15.18
CA LEU A 448 20.94 4.01 14.22
C LEU A 448 21.09 2.62 14.86
N THR A 449 21.60 2.49 16.10
CA THR A 449 21.54 1.19 16.83
C THR A 449 20.11 0.81 17.24
N ALA A 450 19.18 1.77 17.27
CA ALA A 450 17.75 1.55 17.51
C ALA A 450 16.93 1.58 16.21
N TYR A 451 17.54 1.37 15.03
CA TYR A 451 16.84 1.32 13.73
C TYR A 451 16.22 -0.07 13.45
N CYS A 452 15.30 -0.50 14.30
CA CYS A 452 14.45 -1.68 14.08
C CYS A 452 13.11 -1.54 14.83
N LEU A 453 12.09 -2.27 14.39
CA LEU A 453 10.74 -2.26 14.99
C LEU A 453 10.73 -2.58 16.50
N ASN A 454 11.55 -3.54 16.91
CA ASN A 454 11.54 -4.10 18.27
C ASN A 454 12.65 -3.52 19.17
N ALA A 455 13.18 -2.34 18.85
CA ALA A 455 14.11 -1.63 19.73
C ALA A 455 13.40 -1.21 21.04
N GLU A 456 14.14 -1.20 22.15
CA GLU A 456 13.63 -0.72 23.44
C GLU A 456 13.08 0.72 23.34
N CYS A 457 11.97 1.00 24.01
CA CYS A 457 11.32 2.31 24.07
C CYS A 457 12.09 3.31 24.99
N ASN A 458 13.40 3.43 24.78
CA ASN A 458 14.25 4.40 25.46
C ASN A 458 14.11 5.77 24.79
N ALA A 459 13.97 6.82 25.60
CA ALA A 459 13.89 8.18 25.08
C ALA A 459 15.22 8.59 24.42
N ILE A 460 15.11 9.24 23.25
CA ILE A 460 16.24 9.81 22.49
C ILE A 460 17.10 10.68 23.39
N PHE A 461 16.44 11.57 24.14
CA PHE A 461 17.01 12.41 25.19
C PHE A 461 16.21 12.22 26.48
N SER A 462 16.84 12.36 27.64
CA SER A 462 16.15 12.55 28.91
C SER A 462 15.57 13.96 29.02
N GLN A 463 14.56 14.17 29.86
CA GLN A 463 13.94 15.49 30.02
C GLN A 463 14.95 16.57 30.50
N SER A 464 16.00 16.20 31.24
CA SER A 464 17.02 17.14 31.71
C SER A 464 18.07 17.51 30.65
N GLN A 465 18.15 16.78 29.53
CA GLN A 465 19.00 17.12 28.39
C GLN A 465 18.34 18.13 27.43
N ILE A 466 17.01 18.30 27.49
CA ILE A 466 16.28 19.25 26.64
C ILE A 466 16.10 20.58 27.42
N PRO A 467 16.62 21.72 26.93
CA PRO A 467 16.52 23.01 27.62
C PRO A 467 15.08 23.42 27.96
N LEU A 468 14.91 24.07 29.12
CA LEU A 468 13.59 24.47 29.63
C LEU A 468 12.91 25.48 28.70
N GLU A 469 13.68 26.32 28.02
CA GLU A 469 13.23 27.27 27.01
C GLU A 469 12.60 26.53 25.82
N PHE A 470 13.22 25.44 25.36
CA PHE A 470 12.65 24.58 24.31
C PHE A 470 11.39 23.86 24.82
N GLN A 471 11.41 23.29 26.03
CA GLN A 471 10.22 22.67 26.65
C GLN A 471 9.03 23.66 26.74
N ASN A 472 9.30 24.94 27.01
CA ASN A 472 8.28 25.99 26.97
C ASN A 472 7.83 26.35 25.55
N SER A 473 8.74 26.39 24.57
CA SER A 473 8.39 26.64 23.16
C SER A 473 7.57 25.52 22.54
N ILE A 474 7.90 24.25 22.76
CA ILE A 474 7.06 23.13 22.30
C ILE A 474 5.72 23.08 23.04
N THR A 475 5.67 23.48 24.32
CA THR A 475 4.40 23.64 25.05
C THR A 475 3.48 24.69 24.40
N LYS A 476 4.04 25.81 23.91
CA LYS A 476 3.29 26.82 23.15
C LYS A 476 2.86 26.30 21.77
N CYS A 477 3.74 25.61 21.04
CA CYS A 477 3.45 25.04 19.73
C CYS A 477 2.33 23.99 19.80
N GLY A 478 2.44 23.01 20.71
CA GLY A 478 1.41 22.00 20.93
C GLY A 478 0.06 22.60 21.37
N LYS A 479 0.10 23.66 22.20
CA LYS A 479 -1.10 24.42 22.55
C LYS A 479 -1.75 25.10 21.33
N TYR A 480 -0.95 25.78 20.50
CA TYR A 480 -1.43 26.53 19.33
C TYR A 480 -2.21 25.64 18.34
N PHE A 481 -1.66 24.48 17.97
CA PHE A 481 -2.35 23.55 17.08
C PHE A 481 -3.54 22.84 17.74
N MET A 482 -3.47 22.58 19.05
CA MET A 482 -4.62 22.08 19.82
C MET A 482 -5.79 23.07 19.81
N GLU A 483 -5.55 24.36 20.08
CA GLU A 483 -6.62 25.37 20.09
C GLU A 483 -7.27 25.52 18.72
N HIS A 484 -6.49 25.49 17.62
CA HIS A 484 -7.03 25.42 16.25
C HIS A 484 -7.90 24.18 16.01
N GLN A 485 -7.47 23.00 16.45
CA GLN A 485 -8.23 21.75 16.29
C GLN A 485 -9.52 21.73 17.13
N VAL A 486 -9.45 22.19 18.39
CA VAL A 486 -10.60 22.33 19.29
C VAL A 486 -11.62 23.31 18.73
N ASN A 487 -11.19 24.48 18.26
CA ASN A 487 -12.05 25.49 17.63
C ASN A 487 -12.75 24.92 16.38
N ALA A 488 -12.06 24.14 15.55
CA ALA A 488 -12.63 23.50 14.37
C ALA A 488 -13.69 22.43 14.72
N ILE A 489 -13.41 21.57 15.72
CA ILE A 489 -14.36 20.55 16.18
C ILE A 489 -15.60 21.22 16.77
N GLN A 490 -15.43 22.21 17.65
CA GLN A 490 -16.53 22.94 18.29
C GLN A 490 -17.36 23.75 17.28
N ARG A 491 -16.73 24.41 16.29
CA ARG A 491 -17.44 25.06 15.18
C ARG A 491 -18.32 24.07 14.44
N ASN A 492 -17.75 22.95 14.01
CA ASN A 492 -18.50 21.96 13.25
C ASN A 492 -19.65 21.36 14.09
N ALA A 493 -19.48 21.20 15.40
CA ALA A 493 -20.52 20.74 16.32
C ALA A 493 -21.63 21.78 16.56
N ARG A 494 -21.34 23.09 16.54
CA ARG A 494 -22.38 24.14 16.52
C ARG A 494 -23.17 24.10 15.22
N LEU A 495 -22.47 24.11 14.08
CA LEU A 495 -23.05 24.07 12.74
C LEU A 495 -23.88 22.81 12.46
N TYR A 496 -23.62 21.70 13.16
CA TYR A 496 -24.42 20.48 13.06
C TYR A 496 -25.75 20.59 13.81
N LYS A 497 -25.76 21.35 14.92
CA LYS A 497 -26.95 21.58 15.77
C LYS A 497 -27.84 22.69 15.24
N ASP A 498 -27.27 23.67 14.55
CA ASP A 498 -28.01 24.74 13.88
C ASP A 498 -27.63 24.85 12.38
N PRO A 499 -28.25 24.02 11.50
CA PRO A 499 -28.07 24.09 10.06
C PRO A 499 -28.91 25.18 9.37
N GLN A 500 -29.63 26.02 10.13
CA GLN A 500 -30.43 27.13 9.59
C GLN A 500 -29.88 28.52 10.00
N GLY A 501 -29.02 28.56 11.01
CA GLY A 501 -28.40 29.76 11.54
C GLY A 501 -27.41 30.45 10.60
N LEU A 502 -27.13 31.71 10.93
CA LEU A 502 -26.27 32.60 10.16
C LEU A 502 -24.84 32.04 9.97
N GLU A 503 -24.23 31.41 10.97
CA GLU A 503 -22.89 30.80 10.86
C GLU A 503 -22.86 29.70 9.77
N TYR A 504 -23.98 28.97 9.59
CA TYR A 504 -24.13 27.96 8.54
C TYR A 504 -24.36 28.61 7.16
N ALA A 505 -25.27 29.59 7.08
CA ALA A 505 -25.55 30.33 5.85
C ALA A 505 -24.30 31.04 5.29
N SER A 506 -23.44 31.56 6.17
CA SER A 506 -22.16 32.21 5.83
C SER A 506 -21.07 31.26 5.33
N CYS A 507 -21.24 29.93 5.43
CA CYS A 507 -20.19 28.97 5.02
C CYS A 507 -19.85 29.07 3.53
N ASP A 508 -20.84 29.24 2.65
CA ASP A 508 -20.63 29.39 1.20
C ASP A 508 -19.75 30.62 0.88
N HIS A 509 -19.91 31.73 1.63
CA HIS A 509 -19.13 32.95 1.45
C HIS A 509 -17.69 32.79 1.98
N LEU A 510 -17.54 32.22 3.18
CA LEU A 510 -16.22 31.90 3.74
C LEU A 510 -15.41 30.97 2.82
N GLN A 511 -16.08 30.00 2.19
CA GLN A 511 -15.46 29.07 1.25
C GLN A 511 -14.92 29.75 -0.01
N GLN A 512 -15.62 30.76 -0.54
CA GLN A 512 -15.14 31.56 -1.66
C GLN A 512 -13.93 32.41 -1.25
N LEU A 513 -13.99 33.10 -0.11
CA LEU A 513 -12.87 33.92 0.38
C LEU A 513 -11.61 33.09 0.69
N VAL A 514 -11.76 31.89 1.25
CA VAL A 514 -10.65 30.95 1.47
C VAL A 514 -10.10 30.39 0.16
N LEU A 515 -10.94 30.15 -0.86
CA LEU A 515 -10.48 29.79 -2.20
C LEU A 515 -9.65 30.90 -2.85
N ASP A 516 -10.15 32.14 -2.80
CA ASP A 516 -9.48 33.30 -3.42
C ASP A 516 -8.13 33.58 -2.74
N GLU A 517 -8.08 33.54 -1.40
CA GLU A 517 -6.83 33.68 -0.63
C GLU A 517 -5.88 32.50 -0.85
N PHE A 518 -6.40 31.27 -1.03
CA PHE A 518 -5.59 30.10 -1.37
C PHE A 518 -4.94 30.24 -2.76
N LEU A 519 -5.69 30.62 -3.79
CA LEU A 519 -5.16 30.76 -5.16
C LEU A 519 -4.18 31.93 -5.26
N LYS A 520 -4.39 32.99 -4.48
CA LYS A 520 -3.47 34.13 -4.32
C LYS A 520 -2.17 33.76 -3.63
N LYS A 521 -2.22 33.00 -2.51
CA LYS A 521 -1.02 32.54 -1.77
C LYS A 521 -0.30 31.38 -2.48
N ASN A 522 -1.01 30.56 -3.26
CA ASN A 522 -0.48 29.35 -3.90
C ASN A 522 -0.76 29.33 -5.42
N PRO A 523 -0.09 30.17 -6.24
CA PRO A 523 -0.38 30.25 -7.67
C PRO A 523 -0.17 28.90 -8.37
N ILE A 524 -1.24 28.36 -8.95
CA ILE A 524 -1.26 27.09 -9.67
C ILE A 524 -2.02 27.25 -11.00
N LYS A 525 -1.56 26.56 -12.04
CA LYS A 525 -2.10 26.63 -13.41
C LYS A 525 -1.91 25.28 -14.11
N PHE A 526 -2.54 25.11 -15.27
CA PHE A 526 -2.30 23.99 -16.17
C PHE A 526 -0.82 23.81 -16.53
N ILE A 527 -0.37 22.56 -16.57
CA ILE A 527 0.90 22.13 -17.19
C ILE A 527 0.58 21.20 -18.37
N ASP A 528 1.44 21.20 -19.40
CA ASP A 528 1.20 20.36 -20.58
C ASP A 528 1.31 18.87 -20.25
N SER A 529 0.60 18.01 -21.00
CA SER A 529 0.72 16.55 -20.86
C SER A 529 2.16 16.04 -21.00
N SER A 530 2.98 16.63 -21.87
CA SER A 530 4.41 16.33 -22.03
C SER A 530 5.30 16.76 -20.85
N GLN A 531 4.72 17.42 -19.84
CA GLN A 531 5.40 17.85 -18.61
C GLN A 531 5.02 17.01 -17.38
N ARG A 532 4.14 16.02 -17.55
CA ARG A 532 3.73 15.06 -16.53
C ARG A 532 4.83 14.03 -16.24
N ILE A 533 4.62 13.14 -15.27
CA ILE A 533 5.56 12.07 -14.91
C ILE A 533 5.34 10.83 -15.78
N LEU A 534 4.09 10.58 -16.18
CA LEU A 534 3.66 9.42 -16.95
C LEU A 534 3.27 9.82 -18.39
N ASP A 535 3.76 9.04 -19.36
CA ASP A 535 3.36 9.14 -20.78
C ASP A 535 1.95 8.56 -21.05
N THR A 536 1.25 8.09 -20.00
CA THR A 536 -0.03 7.38 -20.07
C THR A 536 -1.03 7.91 -19.05
N ASP A 537 -2.31 7.98 -19.41
CA ASP A 537 -3.41 8.30 -18.49
C ASP A 537 -3.43 7.38 -17.27
N ALA A 538 -3.18 7.93 -16.07
CA ALA A 538 -3.23 7.26 -14.76
C ALA A 538 -4.67 6.90 -14.30
N LYS A 539 -5.38 6.15 -15.14
CA LYS A 539 -6.72 5.62 -14.89
C LYS A 539 -6.68 4.49 -13.86
N TRP A 540 -7.76 4.32 -13.13
CA TRP A 540 -7.91 3.22 -12.18
C TRP A 540 -8.04 1.89 -12.90
N ASP A 541 -7.19 0.94 -12.49
CA ASP A 541 -7.44 -0.47 -12.71
C ASP A 541 -8.75 -0.89 -12.01
N ILE A 542 -9.55 -1.66 -12.73
CA ILE A 542 -10.84 -2.19 -12.30
C ILE A 542 -10.70 -3.30 -11.25
N ASN A 543 -9.52 -3.90 -11.13
CA ASN A 543 -9.19 -4.97 -10.18
C ASN A 543 -8.72 -4.42 -8.81
N VAL A 544 -8.10 -3.23 -8.78
CA VAL A 544 -7.74 -2.52 -7.54
C VAL A 544 -8.92 -1.72 -7.03
N HIS A 545 -9.29 -0.62 -7.70
CA HIS A 545 -10.24 0.34 -7.13
C HIS A 545 -11.31 0.80 -8.14
N PRO A 546 -12.24 -0.10 -8.52
CA PRO A 546 -13.42 0.29 -9.27
C PRO A 546 -14.24 1.26 -8.39
N ASN A 547 -14.58 2.42 -8.98
CA ASN A 547 -15.08 3.62 -8.31
C ASN A 547 -16.51 3.49 -7.79
N PHE A 548 -16.71 2.58 -6.83
CA PHE A 548 -17.94 2.41 -6.07
C PHE A 548 -17.90 3.27 -4.80
N SER A 549 -18.18 4.57 -4.97
CA SER A 549 -18.35 5.54 -3.87
C SER A 549 -19.44 5.19 -2.85
N LYS A 550 -20.21 4.11 -3.07
CA LYS A 550 -21.26 3.60 -2.17
C LYS A 550 -20.79 2.47 -1.21
N HIS A 551 -19.67 1.79 -1.49
CA HIS A 551 -19.34 0.51 -0.80
C HIS A 551 -18.40 0.60 0.42
N LYS A 552 -18.02 1.81 0.88
CA LYS A 552 -17.48 1.98 2.26
C LYS A 552 -18.50 1.64 3.38
N LYS A 553 -19.71 1.23 3.02
CA LYS A 553 -20.80 0.84 3.93
C LYS A 553 -20.77 -0.61 4.39
N TRP A 554 -20.03 -1.53 3.74
CA TRP A 554 -20.14 -2.96 4.08
C TRP A 554 -19.56 -3.28 5.46
N THR A 555 -18.39 -2.73 5.81
CA THR A 555 -17.76 -2.92 7.13
C THR A 555 -18.62 -2.35 8.25
N ALA A 556 -19.18 -1.15 8.06
CA ALA A 556 -20.10 -0.52 9.01
C ALA A 556 -21.44 -1.27 9.16
N CYS A 557 -21.91 -1.96 8.11
CA CYS A 557 -23.08 -2.83 8.17
C CYS A 557 -22.76 -4.17 8.87
N TYR A 558 -21.62 -4.77 8.55
CA TYR A 558 -21.09 -5.98 9.19
C TYR A 558 -20.91 -5.79 10.70
N ALA A 559 -20.36 -4.64 11.12
CA ALA A 559 -20.20 -4.29 12.54
C ALA A 559 -21.53 -4.08 13.30
N ARG A 560 -22.65 -3.87 12.58
CA ARG A 560 -24.01 -3.77 13.16
C ARG A 560 -24.74 -5.11 13.20
N ASN A 561 -24.20 -6.16 12.59
CA ASN A 561 -24.78 -7.51 12.62
C ASN A 561 -24.28 -8.27 13.87
N GLY A 562 -25.20 -8.93 14.58
CA GLY A 562 -24.83 -9.93 15.59
C GLY A 562 -24.06 -11.10 14.94
N GLN A 563 -23.19 -11.77 15.71
CA GLN A 563 -22.22 -12.75 15.20
C GLN A 563 -22.82 -13.79 14.24
N GLU A 564 -24.00 -14.34 14.56
CA GLU A 564 -24.70 -15.32 13.70
C GLU A 564 -24.98 -14.83 12.27
N LYS A 565 -25.23 -13.53 12.09
CA LYS A 565 -25.58 -12.90 10.81
C LYS A 565 -24.38 -12.32 10.07
N LYS A 566 -23.21 -12.24 10.70
CA LYS A 566 -21.97 -11.73 10.08
C LYS A 566 -21.57 -12.57 8.86
N LEU A 567 -21.53 -13.90 9.00
CA LEU A 567 -21.12 -14.81 7.93
C LEU A 567 -22.07 -14.78 6.74
N GLN A 568 -23.38 -14.98 6.96
CA GLN A 568 -24.39 -14.90 5.88
C GLN A 568 -24.28 -13.57 5.12
N TYR A 569 -24.17 -12.44 5.83
CA TYR A 569 -24.01 -11.13 5.22
C TYR A 569 -22.74 -11.01 4.34
N LEU A 570 -21.62 -11.61 4.77
CA LEU A 570 -20.39 -11.63 3.98
C LEU A 570 -20.53 -12.52 2.74
N ASN A 571 -21.16 -13.71 2.87
CA ASN A 571 -21.42 -14.60 1.74
C ASN A 571 -22.34 -13.92 0.70
N ASP A 572 -23.51 -13.42 1.12
CA ASP A 572 -24.48 -12.76 0.25
C ASP A 572 -23.84 -11.59 -0.52
N ARG A 573 -22.98 -10.82 0.15
CA ARG A 573 -22.23 -9.72 -0.47
C ARG A 573 -21.09 -10.19 -1.37
N LEU A 574 -20.47 -11.34 -1.11
CA LEU A 574 -19.44 -11.90 -1.98
C LEU A 574 -20.08 -12.39 -3.29
N CYS A 575 -21.19 -13.13 -3.21
CA CYS A 575 -22.03 -13.48 -4.37
C CYS A 575 -22.34 -12.24 -5.20
N GLU A 576 -22.92 -11.20 -4.59
CA GLU A 576 -23.27 -9.94 -5.26
C GLU A 576 -22.08 -9.26 -5.96
N LEU A 577 -20.88 -9.30 -5.36
CA LEU A 577 -19.67 -8.72 -5.97
C LEU A 577 -19.10 -9.58 -7.11
N VAL A 578 -19.17 -10.90 -6.99
CA VAL A 578 -18.74 -11.85 -8.03
C VAL A 578 -19.70 -11.78 -9.22
N ASP A 579 -21.02 -11.75 -8.98
CA ASP A 579 -22.07 -11.47 -9.98
C ASP A 579 -21.83 -10.14 -10.70
N GLN A 580 -21.57 -9.06 -9.94
CA GLN A 580 -21.29 -7.73 -10.49
C GLN A 580 -19.95 -7.62 -11.23
N TYR A 581 -19.03 -8.56 -11.01
CA TYR A 581 -17.79 -8.68 -11.77
C TYR A 581 -18.02 -9.49 -13.05
N ALA A 582 -18.72 -10.62 -12.95
CA ALA A 582 -19.07 -11.51 -14.05
C ALA A 582 -19.89 -10.83 -15.14
N ASN A 583 -20.93 -10.07 -14.77
CA ASN A 583 -21.84 -9.41 -15.70
C ASN A 583 -21.22 -8.17 -16.41
N ARG A 584 -19.91 -7.95 -16.33
CA ARG A 584 -19.24 -6.81 -16.99
C ARG A 584 -18.91 -7.12 -18.45
N LYS A 585 -19.61 -6.42 -19.36
CA LYS A 585 -19.30 -6.33 -20.81
C LYS A 585 -19.26 -7.65 -21.60
N ASN A 586 -20.24 -8.55 -21.43
CA ASN A 586 -20.45 -9.70 -22.33
C ASN A 586 -19.22 -10.63 -22.57
N GLN A 587 -18.22 -10.65 -21.68
CA GLN A 587 -17.02 -11.51 -21.80
C GLN A 587 -17.34 -12.95 -21.37
N ARG A 588 -18.25 -13.61 -22.10
CA ARG A 588 -18.70 -15.00 -21.85
C ARG A 588 -17.64 -16.06 -22.13
N TYR A 589 -16.69 -15.74 -22.99
CA TYR A 589 -15.50 -16.54 -23.26
C TYR A 589 -14.28 -15.66 -23.04
N LEU A 590 -13.35 -16.14 -22.22
CA LEU A 590 -12.10 -15.48 -21.89
C LEU A 590 -10.97 -16.47 -22.17
N PHE A 591 -10.13 -16.11 -23.13
CA PHE A 591 -9.02 -16.94 -23.57
C PHE A 591 -7.83 -16.10 -24.03
N TYR A 592 -6.65 -16.70 -24.06
CA TYR A 592 -5.46 -16.13 -24.67
C TYR A 592 -4.63 -17.21 -25.38
N TYR A 593 -3.78 -16.81 -26.31
CA TYR A 593 -2.81 -17.69 -26.97
C TYR A 593 -1.51 -17.74 -26.17
N GLY A 594 -0.73 -18.83 -26.24
CA GLY A 594 0.65 -18.83 -25.71
C GLY A 594 1.52 -17.79 -26.42
N VAL A 595 2.11 -16.84 -25.68
CA VAL A 595 2.91 -15.73 -26.25
C VAL A 595 4.36 -15.80 -25.77
N ASP A 596 5.27 -16.12 -26.69
CA ASP A 596 6.71 -16.31 -26.40
C ASP A 596 7.42 -14.98 -26.04
N VAL A 597 6.98 -13.87 -26.64
CA VAL A 597 7.52 -12.50 -26.44
C VAL A 597 7.47 -12.03 -24.97
N ILE A 598 6.66 -12.69 -24.14
CA ILE A 598 6.54 -12.39 -22.71
C ILE A 598 7.74 -12.94 -21.91
N LEU A 599 8.45 -13.94 -22.43
CA LEU A 599 9.52 -14.67 -21.72
C LEU A 599 10.87 -13.95 -21.68
N ASP A 600 11.15 -13.07 -22.64
CA ASP A 600 12.44 -12.35 -22.80
C ASP A 600 12.90 -11.55 -21.56
N GLY A 601 11.99 -11.25 -20.64
CA GLY A 601 12.25 -10.49 -19.41
C GLY A 601 12.41 -11.31 -18.12
N MET A 602 12.41 -12.64 -18.19
CA MET A 602 12.33 -13.51 -17.00
C MET A 602 13.57 -13.39 -16.09
N LYS A 603 13.33 -13.24 -14.78
CA LYS A 603 14.36 -13.10 -13.74
C LYS A 603 13.81 -13.52 -12.37
N ILE A 604 14.61 -14.19 -11.54
CA ILE A 604 14.22 -14.44 -10.14
C ILE A 604 14.46 -13.18 -9.29
N THR A 605 13.39 -12.50 -8.89
CA THR A 605 13.44 -11.49 -7.80
C THR A 605 13.16 -12.19 -6.46
N LYS A 606 13.91 -11.84 -5.42
CA LYS A 606 13.73 -12.36 -4.06
C LYS A 606 13.31 -11.27 -3.08
N GLY A 607 12.72 -11.68 -1.97
CA GLY A 607 12.27 -10.83 -0.87
C GLY A 607 11.92 -11.65 0.37
N LYS A 608 11.09 -11.06 1.24
CA LYS A 608 10.58 -11.71 2.43
C LYS A 608 9.55 -12.78 2.05
N PRO A 609 9.71 -14.06 2.46
CA PRO A 609 8.68 -15.06 2.24
C PRO A 609 7.42 -14.74 3.07
N PHE A 610 6.27 -15.09 2.52
CA PHE A 610 4.96 -15.04 3.18
C PHE A 610 4.18 -16.31 2.85
N GLU A 611 3.39 -16.78 3.80
CA GLU A 611 2.58 -18.00 3.69
C GLU A 611 1.18 -17.68 3.14
N PHE A 612 0.54 -16.64 3.68
CA PHE A 612 -0.82 -16.22 3.33
C PHE A 612 -0.84 -14.93 2.51
N ILE A 613 -1.75 -14.87 1.53
CA ILE A 613 -1.99 -13.74 0.64
C ILE A 613 -3.03 -12.81 1.30
N GLY A 614 -2.59 -11.63 1.71
CA GLY A 614 -3.44 -10.56 2.27
C GLY A 614 -3.89 -9.52 1.24
N THR A 615 -3.16 -9.37 0.14
CA THR A 615 -3.46 -8.46 -0.99
C THR A 615 -3.04 -9.08 -2.32
N SER A 616 -3.70 -8.71 -3.42
CA SER A 616 -3.37 -9.23 -4.75
C SER A 616 -3.77 -8.25 -5.86
N ARG A 617 -3.01 -8.22 -6.95
CA ARG A 617 -3.39 -7.57 -8.21
C ARG A 617 -4.11 -8.52 -9.18
N PHE A 618 -4.07 -9.83 -8.91
CA PHE A 618 -4.58 -10.92 -9.76
C PHE A 618 -5.97 -11.43 -9.34
N CYS A 619 -6.63 -10.72 -8.43
CA CYS A 619 -8.06 -10.84 -8.14
C CYS A 619 -8.61 -9.42 -7.89
N PHE A 620 -9.93 -9.26 -7.88
CA PHE A 620 -10.55 -8.02 -7.42
C PHE A 620 -10.34 -7.87 -5.90
N GLU A 621 -9.60 -6.84 -5.48
CA GLU A 621 -9.14 -6.60 -4.10
C GLU A 621 -10.24 -6.80 -3.04
N LYS A 622 -11.48 -6.38 -3.34
CA LYS A 622 -12.61 -6.47 -2.41
C LYS A 622 -13.16 -7.88 -2.23
N ILE A 623 -13.08 -8.74 -3.26
CA ILE A 623 -13.47 -10.15 -3.18
C ILE A 623 -12.49 -10.87 -2.25
N LEU A 624 -11.17 -10.72 -2.50
CA LEU A 624 -10.12 -11.24 -1.62
C LEU A 624 -10.26 -10.73 -0.17
N THR A 625 -10.44 -9.41 0.02
CA THR A 625 -10.58 -8.82 1.36
C THR A 625 -11.79 -9.39 2.12
N MET A 626 -12.95 -9.51 1.46
CA MET A 626 -14.15 -10.06 2.10
C MET A 626 -14.06 -11.57 2.33
N TYR A 627 -13.38 -12.32 1.45
CA TYR A 627 -13.08 -13.74 1.67
C TYR A 627 -12.20 -13.93 2.93
N ILE A 628 -11.12 -13.16 3.06
CA ILE A 628 -10.27 -13.18 4.27
C ILE A 628 -11.10 -12.86 5.52
N THR A 629 -11.90 -11.78 5.51
CA THR A 629 -12.77 -11.43 6.64
C THR A 629 -13.83 -12.51 6.93
N TYR A 630 -14.31 -13.26 5.92
CA TYR A 630 -15.21 -14.40 6.13
C TYR A 630 -14.50 -15.52 6.91
N ILE A 631 -13.29 -15.89 6.49
CA ILE A 631 -12.47 -16.92 7.15
C ILE A 631 -12.12 -16.50 8.59
N GLU A 632 -11.65 -15.27 8.80
CA GLU A 632 -11.39 -14.72 10.14
C GLU A 632 -12.65 -14.77 11.03
N SER A 633 -13.82 -14.44 10.47
CA SER A 633 -15.12 -14.50 11.18
C SER A 633 -15.54 -15.92 11.56
N LYS A 634 -15.25 -16.92 10.72
CA LYS A 634 -15.49 -18.34 11.02
C LYS A 634 -14.60 -18.78 12.18
N GLN A 635 -13.31 -18.43 12.15
CA GLN A 635 -12.36 -18.77 13.21
C GLN A 635 -12.76 -18.11 14.56
N GLU A 636 -13.24 -16.86 14.57
CA GLU A 636 -13.80 -16.19 15.76
C GLU A 636 -14.94 -17.03 16.39
N ILE A 637 -15.87 -17.51 15.55
CA ILE A 637 -17.06 -18.27 15.99
C ILE A 637 -16.68 -19.65 16.51
N LEU A 638 -15.87 -20.42 15.77
CA LEU A 638 -15.45 -21.78 16.18
C LEU A 638 -14.68 -21.77 17.51
N THR A 639 -13.77 -20.81 17.68
CA THR A 639 -13.02 -20.59 18.93
C THR A 639 -13.94 -20.29 20.12
N SER A 640 -15.10 -19.70 19.86
CA SER A 640 -16.07 -19.29 20.90
C SER A 640 -17.05 -20.39 21.33
N SER A 641 -17.07 -21.55 20.65
CA SER A 641 -18.16 -22.53 20.77
C SER A 641 -17.85 -23.83 21.52
N GLU A 642 -16.67 -23.96 22.15
CA GLU A 642 -16.20 -25.20 22.83
C GLU A 642 -16.23 -26.49 21.95
N VAL A 643 -16.32 -26.34 20.63
CA VAL A 643 -16.38 -27.47 19.69
C VAL A 643 -15.01 -28.15 19.64
N LEU A 644 -15.01 -29.47 19.77
CA LEU A 644 -13.82 -30.31 19.72
C LEU A 644 -13.03 -30.08 18.42
N ASN A 645 -11.70 -30.03 18.53
CA ASN A 645 -10.78 -30.05 17.39
C ASN A 645 -11.02 -31.30 16.53
N VAL A 646 -11.75 -31.14 15.44
CA VAL A 646 -11.65 -32.06 14.30
C VAL A 646 -10.23 -31.90 13.75
N PRO A 647 -9.45 -32.98 13.56
CA PRO A 647 -8.13 -32.88 12.97
C PRO A 647 -8.25 -32.51 11.49
N GLU A 648 -8.10 -31.23 11.17
CA GLU A 648 -7.99 -30.75 9.79
C GLU A 648 -6.76 -31.37 9.13
N ASN A 649 -6.97 -32.06 8.01
CA ASN A 649 -5.91 -32.80 7.33
C ASN A 649 -5.13 -31.85 6.42
N ASN A 650 -4.21 -31.10 7.03
CA ASN A 650 -3.63 -29.86 6.48
C ASN A 650 -2.63 -30.04 5.31
N GLU A 651 -2.50 -31.23 4.73
CA GLU A 651 -1.60 -31.47 3.60
C GLU A 651 -2.27 -31.12 2.25
N ASP A 652 -2.08 -29.85 1.88
CA ASP A 652 -2.25 -29.28 0.55
C ASP A 652 -1.64 -30.21 -0.52
N THR A 653 -2.49 -30.94 -1.24
CA THR A 653 -2.15 -32.12 -2.06
C THR A 653 -2.60 -31.94 -3.51
N VAL A 654 -1.78 -32.40 -4.46
CA VAL A 654 -2.05 -32.27 -5.90
C VAL A 654 -2.28 -33.65 -6.51
N LEU A 655 -3.35 -33.77 -7.29
CA LEU A 655 -3.79 -34.99 -7.97
C LEU A 655 -3.70 -34.79 -9.48
N PHE A 656 -2.90 -35.62 -10.15
CA PHE A 656 -2.88 -35.72 -11.60
C PHE A 656 -3.68 -36.93 -12.06
N LEU A 657 -4.86 -36.67 -12.63
CA LEU A 657 -5.78 -37.69 -13.13
C LEU A 657 -5.63 -37.79 -14.65
N ARG A 658 -5.52 -39.02 -15.15
CA ARG A 658 -5.20 -39.28 -16.56
C ARG A 658 -6.43 -39.77 -17.33
N ASP A 659 -6.44 -39.48 -18.62
CA ASP A 659 -7.39 -40.06 -19.59
C ASP A 659 -7.35 -41.61 -19.56
N ASP A 660 -6.15 -42.19 -19.55
CA ASP A 660 -5.95 -43.65 -19.56
C ASP A 660 -6.34 -44.39 -18.26
N GLY A 661 -6.81 -43.66 -17.24
CA GLY A 661 -7.19 -44.20 -15.94
C GLY A 661 -6.01 -44.63 -15.05
N SER A 662 -4.76 -44.40 -15.46
CA SER A 662 -3.57 -44.63 -14.63
C SER A 662 -3.32 -43.46 -13.68
N ASP A 663 -4.28 -43.19 -12.78
CA ASP A 663 -4.23 -42.10 -11.80
C ASP A 663 -2.92 -42.17 -10.98
N SER A 664 -1.97 -41.26 -11.27
CA SER A 664 -0.61 -41.32 -10.75
C SER A 664 -0.50 -40.58 -9.42
N ILE A 665 -0.78 -41.30 -8.34
CA ILE A 665 -0.82 -40.81 -6.96
C ILE A 665 0.56 -40.88 -6.29
N ASN A 666 0.85 -39.99 -5.34
CA ASN A 666 2.04 -40.02 -4.46
C ASN A 666 2.04 -41.19 -3.42
N GLY A 667 1.63 -42.40 -3.85
CA GLY A 667 1.77 -43.63 -3.07
C GLY A 667 0.77 -43.86 -1.93
N GLN A 668 -0.23 -42.99 -1.71
CA GLN A 668 -1.23 -43.13 -0.63
C GLN A 668 -2.67 -42.85 -1.09
N ASN A 669 -3.64 -43.62 -0.59
CA ASN A 669 -5.00 -43.70 -1.13
C ASN A 669 -5.92 -42.54 -0.69
N ILE A 670 -5.60 -41.31 -1.10
CA ILE A 670 -6.28 -40.07 -0.66
C ILE A 670 -7.76 -40.02 -1.09
N LEU A 671 -8.13 -40.66 -2.21
CA LEU A 671 -9.52 -40.71 -2.71
C LEU A 671 -10.50 -41.37 -1.73
N GLU A 672 -10.04 -42.27 -0.84
CA GLU A 672 -10.86 -42.88 0.20
C GLU A 672 -11.06 -41.97 1.44
N GLN A 673 -10.38 -40.82 1.49
CA GLN A 673 -10.30 -39.97 2.69
C GLN A 673 -10.98 -38.59 2.54
N ASN A 674 -11.17 -38.08 1.32
CA ASN A 674 -11.83 -36.78 1.08
C ASN A 674 -12.98 -36.91 0.06
N ARG A 675 -14.21 -36.95 0.59
CA ARG A 675 -15.45 -37.06 -0.21
C ARG A 675 -15.72 -35.83 -1.09
N ASP A 676 -15.38 -34.64 -0.63
CA ASP A 676 -15.64 -33.41 -1.39
C ASP A 676 -14.75 -33.37 -2.64
N THR A 677 -13.49 -33.82 -2.52
CA THR A 677 -12.59 -34.04 -3.66
C THR A 677 -13.09 -35.19 -4.56
N GLU A 678 -13.62 -36.28 -4.01
CA GLU A 678 -14.16 -37.40 -4.79
C GLU A 678 -15.40 -36.99 -5.61
N ASP A 679 -16.35 -36.28 -5.01
CA ASP A 679 -17.58 -35.80 -5.66
C ASP A 679 -17.29 -34.66 -6.66
N LEU A 680 -16.29 -33.81 -6.38
CA LEU A 680 -15.78 -32.85 -7.35
C LEU A 680 -15.19 -33.54 -8.60
N ILE A 681 -14.37 -34.57 -8.42
CA ILE A 681 -13.80 -35.35 -9.52
C ILE A 681 -14.91 -36.04 -10.34
N LYS A 682 -15.96 -36.57 -9.69
CA LYS A 682 -17.14 -37.12 -10.38
C LYS A 682 -17.84 -36.05 -11.21
N SER A 683 -18.10 -34.88 -10.64
CA SER A 683 -18.77 -33.77 -11.33
C SER A 683 -18.00 -33.32 -12.58
N ILE A 684 -16.68 -33.21 -12.48
CA ILE A 684 -15.81 -32.81 -13.60
C ILE A 684 -15.71 -33.91 -14.66
N LYS A 685 -15.52 -35.19 -14.28
CA LYS A 685 -15.43 -36.30 -15.24
C LYS A 685 -16.78 -36.61 -15.95
N VAL A 686 -17.90 -36.03 -15.51
CA VAL A 686 -19.20 -36.07 -16.23
C VAL A 686 -19.21 -35.10 -17.41
N ASP A 687 -18.79 -33.84 -17.21
CA ASP A 687 -18.74 -32.82 -18.28
C ASP A 687 -17.55 -33.04 -19.23
N TYR A 688 -16.46 -33.61 -18.70
CA TYR A 688 -15.20 -33.82 -19.41
C TYR A 688 -14.71 -35.28 -19.26
N PRO A 689 -15.38 -36.24 -19.89
CA PRO A 689 -14.82 -37.58 -20.03
C PRO A 689 -13.50 -37.52 -20.81
N ASN A 690 -12.60 -38.46 -20.53
CA ASN A 690 -11.38 -38.72 -21.30
C ASN A 690 -10.45 -37.48 -21.39
N CYS A 691 -10.21 -36.82 -20.26
CA CYS A 691 -9.43 -35.58 -20.17
C CYS A 691 -8.41 -35.64 -19.02
N ASN A 692 -7.23 -35.04 -19.21
CA ASN A 692 -6.18 -34.99 -18.19
C ASN A 692 -6.43 -33.81 -17.24
N PHE A 693 -6.53 -34.08 -15.94
CA PHE A 693 -6.80 -33.08 -14.90
C PHE A 693 -5.65 -32.92 -13.94
N LEU A 694 -5.35 -31.67 -13.60
CA LEU A 694 -4.50 -31.32 -12.48
C LEU A 694 -5.32 -30.55 -11.45
N LEU A 695 -5.66 -31.25 -10.37
CA LEU A 695 -6.51 -30.75 -9.29
C LEU A 695 -5.66 -30.56 -8.03
N GLN A 696 -5.64 -29.34 -7.50
CA GLN A 696 -5.12 -29.12 -6.14
C GLN A 696 -6.26 -29.33 -5.13
N SER A 697 -6.18 -30.40 -4.35
CA SER A 697 -7.00 -30.57 -3.15
C SER A 697 -6.47 -29.62 -2.09
N TYR A 698 -7.12 -28.46 -1.96
CA TYR A 698 -6.90 -27.57 -0.82
C TYR A 698 -7.33 -28.32 0.46
N PRO A 699 -6.70 -28.09 1.62
CA PRO A 699 -7.28 -28.49 2.90
C PRO A 699 -8.64 -27.80 3.12
N SER A 700 -9.35 -28.18 4.18
CA SER A 700 -10.69 -27.65 4.54
C SER A 700 -10.80 -26.13 4.35
N TYR A 701 -11.99 -25.64 4.02
CA TYR A 701 -12.22 -24.24 3.63
C TYR A 701 -12.23 -23.31 4.88
N SER A 702 -11.19 -23.39 5.70
CA SER A 702 -10.96 -22.74 7.00
C SER A 702 -9.69 -21.91 7.03
N SER A 703 -8.81 -22.06 6.03
CA SER A 703 -7.52 -21.35 5.93
C SER A 703 -7.56 -20.21 4.89
N PRO A 704 -6.84 -19.09 5.11
CA PRO A 704 -6.67 -18.04 4.10
C PRO A 704 -5.95 -18.54 2.84
N PRO A 705 -6.00 -17.80 1.72
CA PRO A 705 -5.33 -18.21 0.47
C PRO A 705 -3.80 -18.22 0.63
N THR A 706 -3.13 -19.31 0.24
CA THR A 706 -1.67 -19.45 0.38
C THR A 706 -0.88 -19.01 -0.86
N SER A 707 0.41 -18.74 -0.65
CA SER A 707 1.42 -18.51 -1.71
C SER A 707 1.92 -19.80 -2.40
N SER A 708 1.38 -20.96 -2.01
CA SER A 708 1.77 -22.31 -2.44
C SER A 708 1.86 -22.42 -3.96
N CYS A 709 2.95 -23.01 -4.46
CA CYS A 709 3.18 -23.20 -5.90
C CYS A 709 3.00 -24.65 -6.35
N LYS A 710 2.66 -25.57 -5.43
CA LYS A 710 2.58 -27.03 -5.65
C LYS A 710 1.84 -27.44 -6.93
N GLY A 711 0.67 -26.88 -7.20
CA GLY A 711 -0.11 -27.21 -8.41
C GLY A 711 0.62 -26.87 -9.72
N LEU A 712 1.39 -25.79 -9.74
CA LEU A 712 2.18 -25.37 -10.91
C LEU A 712 3.53 -26.09 -10.98
N GLU A 713 4.10 -26.44 -9.83
CA GLU A 713 5.30 -27.28 -9.74
C GLU A 713 5.02 -28.72 -10.25
N GLU A 714 3.82 -29.26 -10.00
CA GLU A 714 3.38 -30.52 -10.61
C GLU A 714 3.12 -30.38 -12.12
N LEU A 715 2.51 -29.28 -12.59
CA LEU A 715 2.37 -29.01 -14.03
C LEU A 715 3.74 -29.01 -14.74
N TYR A 716 4.73 -28.32 -14.16
CA TYR A 716 6.12 -28.36 -14.63
C TYR A 716 6.69 -29.78 -14.64
N ARG A 717 6.48 -30.56 -13.58
CA ARG A 717 6.93 -31.96 -13.47
C ARG A 717 6.31 -32.85 -14.56
N ILE A 718 5.02 -32.68 -14.85
CA ILE A 718 4.29 -33.47 -15.87
C ILE A 718 4.83 -33.17 -17.27
N ILE A 719 4.92 -31.89 -17.67
CA ILE A 719 5.36 -31.54 -19.02
C ILE A 719 6.86 -31.85 -19.23
N SER A 720 7.72 -31.55 -18.23
CA SER A 720 9.17 -31.79 -18.35
C SER A 720 9.59 -33.26 -18.29
N SER A 721 8.71 -34.16 -17.83
CA SER A 721 8.97 -35.61 -17.80
C SER A 721 8.46 -36.36 -19.04
N ASN A 722 7.84 -35.68 -20.01
CA ASN A 722 7.10 -36.28 -21.12
C ASN A 722 6.01 -37.28 -20.65
N ALA A 723 5.42 -37.06 -19.47
CA ALA A 723 4.33 -37.88 -18.95
C ALA A 723 2.99 -37.63 -19.68
N VAL A 724 2.95 -36.60 -20.54
CA VAL A 724 1.84 -36.20 -21.41
C VAL A 724 2.41 -36.00 -22.82
N SER A 725 1.63 -36.35 -23.85
CA SER A 725 2.06 -36.27 -25.25
C SER A 725 2.00 -34.86 -25.83
N ASP A 726 2.75 -34.64 -26.91
CA ASP A 726 2.55 -33.54 -27.84
C ASP A 726 1.07 -33.45 -28.30
N GLY A 727 0.57 -32.24 -28.51
CA GLY A 727 -0.82 -31.94 -28.86
C GLY A 727 -1.86 -32.16 -27.74
N ALA A 728 -1.47 -32.61 -26.55
CA ALA A 728 -2.41 -32.88 -25.46
C ALA A 728 -3.07 -31.62 -24.88
N THR A 729 -4.20 -31.82 -24.20
CA THR A 729 -4.88 -30.79 -23.39
C THR A 729 -4.78 -31.15 -21.91
N ILE A 730 -4.51 -30.16 -21.05
CA ILE A 730 -4.52 -30.28 -19.58
C ILE A 730 -5.51 -29.28 -19.01
N TYR A 731 -6.33 -29.72 -18.06
CA TYR A 731 -7.29 -28.88 -17.34
C TYR A 731 -6.83 -28.66 -15.90
N LEU A 732 -6.60 -27.40 -15.54
CA LEU A 732 -6.21 -26.98 -14.19
C LEU A 732 -7.46 -26.61 -13.38
N VAL A 733 -7.55 -27.15 -12.16
CA VAL A 733 -8.71 -26.98 -11.28
C VAL A 733 -8.24 -26.66 -9.86
N ASN A 734 -8.83 -25.64 -9.26
CA ASN A 734 -8.60 -25.24 -7.86
C ASN A 734 -7.13 -24.86 -7.51
N ILE A 735 -6.29 -24.59 -8.51
CA ILE A 735 -4.91 -24.11 -8.36
C ILE A 735 -4.95 -22.58 -8.19
N PRO A 736 -4.53 -21.99 -7.06
CA PRO A 736 -4.62 -20.55 -6.83
C PRO A 736 -3.56 -19.77 -7.62
N LEU A 737 -3.99 -18.69 -8.30
CA LEU A 737 -3.14 -17.84 -9.15
C LEU A 737 -3.04 -16.40 -8.63
N LEU A 738 -2.94 -16.25 -7.31
CA LEU A 738 -3.20 -14.99 -6.59
C LEU A 738 -1.95 -14.15 -6.33
N SER A 739 -0.76 -14.74 -6.26
CA SER A 739 0.52 -14.03 -6.14
C SER A 739 1.20 -13.81 -7.48
N ARG A 740 2.10 -12.82 -7.57
CA ARG A 740 3.01 -12.66 -8.72
C ARG A 740 3.78 -13.92 -9.02
N LEU A 741 4.22 -14.68 -8.01
CA LEU A 741 4.96 -15.91 -8.21
C LEU A 741 4.11 -16.98 -8.92
N GLN A 742 2.92 -17.28 -8.38
CA GLN A 742 1.96 -18.20 -9.01
C GLN A 742 1.59 -17.71 -10.43
N ASN A 743 1.31 -16.42 -10.60
CA ASN A 743 0.95 -15.85 -11.90
C ASN A 743 2.09 -15.92 -12.92
N SER A 744 3.33 -15.59 -12.52
CA SER A 744 4.52 -15.70 -13.39
C SER A 744 4.73 -17.13 -13.85
N LEU A 745 4.75 -18.07 -12.91
CA LEU A 745 5.00 -19.48 -13.19
C LEU A 745 3.89 -20.07 -14.05
N PHE A 746 2.63 -19.71 -13.81
CA PHE A 746 1.51 -20.08 -14.67
C PHE A 746 1.67 -19.53 -16.09
N VAL A 747 1.98 -18.23 -16.26
CA VAL A 747 2.18 -17.64 -17.58
C VAL A 747 3.31 -18.34 -18.34
N VAL A 748 4.45 -18.58 -17.69
CA VAL A 748 5.60 -19.30 -18.26
C VAL A 748 5.22 -20.72 -18.68
N LEU A 749 4.60 -21.52 -17.81
CA LEU A 749 4.18 -22.89 -18.14
C LEU A 749 3.07 -22.94 -19.20
N SER A 750 2.18 -21.94 -19.20
CA SER A 750 1.09 -21.85 -20.20
C SER A 750 1.57 -21.42 -21.59
N SER A 751 2.78 -20.89 -21.72
CA SER A 751 3.38 -20.58 -23.04
C SER A 751 3.71 -21.84 -23.85
N CYS A 752 3.83 -23.00 -23.20
CA CYS A 752 3.98 -24.31 -23.83
C CYS A 752 2.70 -24.82 -24.54
N PHE A 753 1.62 -24.02 -24.59
CA PHE A 753 0.31 -24.41 -25.10
C PHE A 753 -0.20 -23.39 -26.12
N GLU A 754 -0.94 -23.86 -27.13
CA GLU A 754 -1.49 -23.01 -28.19
C GLU A 754 -2.52 -22.00 -27.63
N THR A 755 -3.49 -22.48 -26.85
CA THR A 755 -4.50 -21.63 -26.19
C THR A 755 -4.70 -21.98 -24.72
N VAL A 756 -5.13 -20.97 -23.97
CA VAL A 756 -5.55 -21.07 -22.57
C VAL A 756 -6.96 -20.48 -22.47
N GLU A 757 -7.92 -21.30 -22.07
CA GLU A 757 -9.35 -20.97 -22.05
C GLU A 757 -9.93 -21.13 -20.63
N LEU A 758 -10.73 -20.15 -20.20
CA LEU A 758 -11.52 -20.25 -18.97
C LEU A 758 -12.89 -20.86 -19.26
N GLU A 759 -13.10 -22.10 -18.83
CA GLU A 759 -14.37 -22.84 -18.91
C GLU A 759 -15.02 -22.99 -17.51
N GLN A 760 -16.27 -23.48 -17.47
CA GLN A 760 -17.11 -23.59 -16.25
C GLN A 760 -17.17 -22.30 -15.40
N ASN A 761 -17.46 -21.17 -16.05
CA ASN A 761 -17.62 -19.87 -15.40
C ASN A 761 -18.99 -19.69 -14.71
N LEU A 762 -19.17 -18.58 -13.98
CA LEU A 762 -20.38 -18.24 -13.22
C LEU A 762 -21.66 -18.18 -14.07
N ASP A 763 -21.57 -17.80 -15.36
CA ASP A 763 -22.72 -17.86 -16.27
C ASP A 763 -23.23 -19.30 -16.38
N HIS A 764 -22.35 -20.32 -16.40
CA HIS A 764 -22.78 -21.72 -16.36
C HIS A 764 -23.52 -22.04 -15.06
N GLN A 765 -22.93 -21.77 -13.89
CA GLN A 765 -23.54 -22.02 -12.58
C GLN A 765 -24.93 -21.38 -12.46
N ILE A 766 -25.09 -20.12 -12.89
CA ILE A 766 -26.35 -19.38 -12.83
C ILE A 766 -27.45 -20.04 -13.70
N HIS A 767 -27.08 -20.68 -14.81
CA HIS A 767 -28.03 -21.30 -15.74
C HIS A 767 -28.29 -22.80 -15.47
N THR A 768 -27.36 -23.53 -14.86
CA THR A 768 -27.52 -24.97 -14.54
C THR A 768 -27.86 -25.25 -13.07
N GLY A 769 -27.55 -24.32 -12.15
CA GLY A 769 -27.67 -24.52 -10.72
C GLY A 769 -26.55 -25.37 -10.08
N ILE A 770 -25.53 -25.76 -10.85
CA ILE A 770 -24.43 -26.62 -10.41
C ILE A 770 -23.20 -25.78 -10.06
N LEU A 771 -22.71 -25.92 -8.83
CA LEU A 771 -21.49 -25.26 -8.34
C LEU A 771 -20.24 -26.06 -8.74
N CYS A 772 -19.86 -26.02 -10.02
CA CYS A 772 -18.53 -26.44 -10.45
C CYS A 772 -17.50 -25.31 -10.18
N PRO A 773 -16.25 -25.62 -9.81
CA PRO A 773 -15.18 -24.64 -9.80
C PRO A 773 -14.83 -24.19 -11.23
N PRO A 774 -14.29 -22.97 -11.40
CA PRO A 774 -13.79 -22.52 -12.69
C PRO A 774 -12.59 -23.38 -13.13
N VAL A 775 -12.47 -23.60 -14.44
CA VAL A 775 -11.43 -24.48 -15.02
C VAL A 775 -10.59 -23.72 -16.03
N LEU A 776 -9.27 -23.80 -15.90
CA LEU A 776 -8.33 -23.28 -16.90
C LEU A 776 -7.85 -24.43 -17.79
N LYS A 777 -8.20 -24.36 -19.07
CA LYS A 777 -7.95 -25.38 -20.09
C LYS A 777 -6.81 -24.96 -20.98
N LEU A 778 -5.70 -25.69 -20.89
CA LEU A 778 -4.46 -25.46 -21.63
C LEU A 778 -4.44 -26.45 -22.79
N LYS A 779 -4.68 -25.98 -24.02
CA LYS A 779 -4.84 -26.80 -25.24
C LYS A 779 -3.55 -26.90 -26.05
N SER A 780 -3.40 -28.02 -26.75
CA SER A 780 -2.33 -28.27 -27.72
C SER A 780 -0.94 -28.00 -27.13
N LEU A 781 -0.48 -28.86 -26.21
CA LEU A 781 0.88 -28.84 -25.70
C LEU A 781 1.88 -28.93 -26.86
N ASP A 782 2.78 -27.97 -26.99
CA ASP A 782 3.88 -27.92 -27.95
C ASP A 782 5.15 -28.47 -27.29
N ALA A 783 5.54 -29.69 -27.64
CA ALA A 783 6.70 -30.35 -27.04
C ALA A 783 8.05 -29.67 -27.38
N SER A 784 8.10 -28.81 -28.40
CA SER A 784 9.30 -28.01 -28.69
C SER A 784 9.46 -26.86 -27.69
N LYS A 785 8.37 -26.12 -27.42
CA LYS A 785 8.34 -25.04 -26.42
C LYS A 785 8.59 -25.54 -25.00
N VAL A 786 8.16 -26.76 -24.67
CA VAL A 786 8.46 -27.38 -23.36
C VAL A 786 9.96 -27.44 -23.11
N GLN A 787 10.77 -27.80 -24.10
CA GLN A 787 12.23 -27.81 -23.93
C GLN A 787 12.74 -26.38 -23.68
N ASP A 788 12.40 -25.42 -24.53
CA ASP A 788 12.87 -24.04 -24.41
C ASP A 788 12.48 -23.40 -23.06
N VAL A 789 11.27 -23.65 -22.57
CA VAL A 789 10.79 -23.17 -21.26
C VAL A 789 11.51 -23.85 -20.09
N VAL A 790 11.80 -25.16 -20.18
CA VAL A 790 12.60 -25.88 -19.17
C VAL A 790 14.05 -25.39 -19.15
N GLU A 791 14.65 -25.11 -20.31
CA GLU A 791 15.97 -24.49 -20.44
C GLU A 791 15.97 -23.10 -19.80
N LEU A 792 15.00 -22.24 -20.12
CA LEU A 792 14.91 -20.86 -19.63
C LEU A 792 14.67 -20.81 -18.11
N LEU A 793 13.80 -21.67 -17.56
CA LEU A 793 13.56 -21.79 -16.12
C LEU A 793 14.83 -22.25 -15.37
N ARG A 794 15.54 -23.24 -15.92
CA ARG A 794 16.83 -23.71 -15.38
C ARG A 794 17.87 -22.59 -15.38
N ASP A 795 17.95 -21.82 -16.46
CA ASP A 795 18.98 -20.80 -16.65
C ASP A 795 18.76 -19.54 -15.79
N VAL A 796 17.52 -19.19 -15.43
CA VAL A 796 17.25 -18.18 -14.36
C VAL A 796 17.42 -18.73 -12.93
N GLY A 797 17.68 -20.03 -12.78
CA GLY A 797 17.91 -20.70 -11.49
C GLY A 797 16.66 -21.20 -10.77
N TRP A 798 15.58 -21.51 -11.50
CA TRP A 798 14.38 -22.14 -10.94
C TRP A 798 14.65 -23.60 -10.50
N SER A 799 13.94 -24.07 -9.48
CA SER A 799 13.98 -25.48 -9.04
C SER A 799 12.76 -25.82 -8.19
N LEU A 800 12.30 -27.08 -8.25
CA LEU A 800 11.16 -27.64 -7.50
C LEU A 800 11.29 -27.63 -5.95
N GLU A 801 12.37 -27.07 -5.41
CA GLU A 801 12.57 -26.86 -3.97
C GLU A 801 12.89 -25.39 -3.63
N ALA A 802 12.68 -24.46 -4.58
CA ALA A 802 13.07 -23.05 -4.41
C ALA A 802 11.95 -22.12 -3.97
N ALA A 803 10.73 -22.27 -4.51
CA ALA A 803 9.66 -21.28 -4.44
C ALA A 803 9.41 -20.78 -3.00
N GLU A 804 8.82 -21.64 -2.19
CA GLU A 804 8.34 -21.33 -0.83
C GLU A 804 9.49 -21.13 0.18
N LYS A 805 10.60 -21.86 0.02
CA LYS A 805 11.68 -21.93 1.03
C LYS A 805 12.88 -21.01 0.77
N LYS A 806 13.01 -20.42 -0.43
CA LYS A 806 14.17 -19.54 -0.79
C LYS A 806 13.77 -18.07 -1.03
N GLY A 807 12.56 -17.68 -0.62
CA GLY A 807 12.08 -16.29 -0.63
C GLY A 807 11.95 -15.70 -2.04
N VAL A 808 11.52 -16.50 -3.01
CA VAL A 808 11.24 -15.99 -4.37
C VAL A 808 9.92 -15.23 -4.35
N MET A 809 9.88 -14.06 -4.99
CA MET A 809 8.69 -13.18 -5.04
C MET A 809 8.02 -13.17 -6.42
N GLU A 810 8.83 -13.25 -7.47
CA GLU A 810 8.39 -13.18 -8.86
C GLU A 810 9.45 -13.82 -9.78
N LEU A 811 9.01 -14.40 -10.90
CA LEU A 811 9.84 -14.71 -12.07
C LEU A 811 9.75 -13.59 -13.14
N MET A 812 8.75 -12.73 -13.03
CA MET A 812 8.41 -11.68 -13.97
C MET A 812 7.93 -10.44 -13.23
N ASP A 813 8.25 -9.24 -13.72
CA ASP A 813 7.82 -8.02 -13.03
C ASP A 813 6.29 -7.81 -13.10
N ALA A 814 5.76 -7.15 -12.06
CA ALA A 814 4.33 -6.89 -11.92
C ALA A 814 3.71 -6.15 -13.12
N LEU A 815 4.43 -5.23 -13.77
CA LEU A 815 3.90 -4.43 -14.87
C LEU A 815 3.73 -5.28 -16.14
N SER A 816 4.67 -6.17 -16.42
CA SER A 816 4.57 -7.15 -17.51
C SER A 816 3.40 -8.11 -17.29
N LEU A 817 3.21 -8.64 -16.08
CA LEU A 817 2.09 -9.53 -15.75
C LEU A 817 0.73 -8.82 -15.82
N ILE A 818 0.61 -7.58 -15.35
CA ILE A 818 -0.65 -6.80 -15.40
C ILE A 818 -1.00 -6.35 -16.83
N ARG A 819 0.01 -6.16 -17.70
CA ARG A 819 -0.19 -5.83 -19.13
C ARG A 819 -0.44 -7.06 -20.02
N SER A 820 -0.17 -8.27 -19.52
CA SER A 820 -0.42 -9.51 -20.25
C SER A 820 -1.90 -9.72 -20.58
N VAL A 821 -2.18 -10.32 -21.73
CA VAL A 821 -3.51 -10.80 -22.11
C VAL A 821 -4.07 -11.83 -21.12
N SER A 822 -3.19 -12.59 -20.45
CA SER A 822 -3.58 -13.55 -19.40
C SER A 822 -4.18 -12.88 -18.15
N HIS A 823 -3.91 -11.60 -17.91
CA HIS A 823 -4.31 -10.91 -16.68
C HIS A 823 -5.83 -10.91 -16.47
N GLN A 824 -6.62 -10.67 -17.53
CA GLN A 824 -8.09 -10.67 -17.44
C GLN A 824 -8.64 -12.08 -17.15
N VAL A 825 -8.03 -13.11 -17.76
CA VAL A 825 -8.44 -14.51 -17.60
C VAL A 825 -8.17 -14.99 -16.17
N VAL A 826 -6.98 -14.71 -15.64
CA VAL A 826 -6.61 -15.08 -14.26
C VAL A 826 -7.42 -14.29 -13.22
N CYS A 827 -7.63 -12.99 -13.41
CA CYS A 827 -8.48 -12.19 -12.50
C CYS A 827 -9.94 -12.65 -12.48
N ARG A 828 -10.46 -13.20 -13.59
CA ARG A 828 -11.78 -13.81 -13.64
C ARG A 828 -11.82 -15.15 -12.90
N TYR A 829 -10.90 -16.06 -13.24
CA TYR A 829 -10.76 -17.38 -12.61
C TYR A 829 -10.64 -17.28 -11.08
N ASN A 830 -9.72 -16.44 -10.57
CA ASN A 830 -9.53 -16.26 -9.12
C ASN A 830 -10.77 -15.70 -8.42
N ALA A 831 -11.53 -14.82 -9.06
CA ALA A 831 -12.76 -14.25 -8.49
C ALA A 831 -13.90 -15.29 -8.40
N GLU A 832 -13.98 -16.22 -9.36
CA GLU A 832 -14.95 -17.31 -9.36
C GLU A 832 -14.57 -18.41 -8.35
N MET A 833 -13.28 -18.75 -8.27
CA MET A 833 -12.73 -19.70 -7.30
C MET A 833 -13.06 -19.27 -5.85
N MET A 834 -12.93 -17.98 -5.52
CA MET A 834 -13.28 -17.45 -4.20
C MET A 834 -14.77 -17.58 -3.84
N LEU A 835 -15.68 -17.54 -4.83
CA LEU A 835 -17.11 -17.75 -4.58
C LEU A 835 -17.40 -19.21 -4.22
N VAL A 836 -16.78 -20.13 -4.95
CA VAL A 836 -16.91 -21.57 -4.73
C VAL A 836 -16.36 -21.93 -3.35
N TRP A 837 -15.19 -21.39 -2.98
CA TRP A 837 -14.63 -21.51 -1.65
C TRP A 837 -15.59 -21.01 -0.57
N SER A 838 -16.08 -19.77 -0.64
CA SER A 838 -17.05 -19.24 0.34
C SER A 838 -18.35 -20.04 0.43
N SER A 839 -18.85 -20.55 -0.70
CA SER A 839 -20.08 -21.37 -0.74
C SER A 839 -19.91 -22.69 0.01
N ALA A 840 -18.72 -23.29 -0.07
CA ALA A 840 -18.35 -24.47 0.72
C ALA A 840 -18.24 -24.14 2.21
N VAL A 841 -17.59 -23.03 2.59
CA VAL A 841 -17.52 -22.63 4.02
C VAL A 841 -18.91 -22.42 4.63
N ASP A 842 -19.83 -21.81 3.88
CA ASP A 842 -21.20 -21.58 4.37
C ASP A 842 -21.96 -22.91 4.56
N ALA A 843 -21.68 -23.94 3.74
CA ALA A 843 -22.18 -25.30 3.98
C ALA A 843 -21.61 -25.89 5.28
N GLU A 844 -20.28 -25.93 5.44
CA GLU A 844 -19.60 -26.43 6.66
C GLU A 844 -20.15 -25.78 7.94
N VAL A 845 -20.29 -24.44 7.96
CA VAL A 845 -20.78 -23.71 9.14
C VAL A 845 -22.26 -24.01 9.43
N ARG A 846 -23.09 -24.23 8.40
CA ARG A 846 -24.49 -24.63 8.58
C ARG A 846 -24.61 -26.07 9.08
N ASP A 847 -23.71 -26.96 8.69
CA ASP A 847 -23.68 -28.33 9.19
C ASP A 847 -23.11 -28.44 10.61
N LEU A 848 -22.05 -27.69 10.96
CA LEU A 848 -21.60 -27.59 12.35
C LEU A 848 -22.72 -27.08 13.28
N LYS A 849 -23.49 -26.07 12.85
CA LYS A 849 -24.70 -25.59 13.55
C LYS A 849 -25.89 -26.56 13.58
N ARG A 850 -25.83 -27.71 12.90
CA ARG A 850 -26.81 -28.82 13.02
C ARG A 850 -26.35 -29.91 13.99
N HIS A 851 -25.07 -29.90 14.38
CA HIS A 851 -24.48 -30.86 15.32
C HIS A 851 -24.26 -30.26 16.73
N MET A 852 -24.36 -28.93 16.85
CA MET A 852 -24.53 -28.18 18.11
C MET A 852 -26.01 -28.11 18.53
#